data_AF-A0A420NFA2-F1
#
_entry.id   AF-A0A420NFA2-F1
#
_cell.length_a   1.000
_cell.length_b   1.000
_cell.length_c   1.000
_cell.angle_alpha   90.00
_cell.angle_beta   90.00
_cell.angle_gamma   90.00
#
_symmetry.space_group_name_H-M   'P 1'
#
loop_
_entity.id
_entity.type
_entity.pdbx_description
1 polymer ?
#
loop_
_entity_poly.entity_id
_entity_poly.type
_entity_poly.pdbx_seq_one_letter_code
_entity_poly.pdbx_strand_id
1 'polypeptide(L)'
;MDPVSLAGLALGVASISLQVYTGCIQGIQLLVTALGYEDECKYLNLRLRMEQQRLFCWSEASGLLDLDAKNQDKVLNSNVFNLHRQTVIDLLVQIQCLFNEFTEYQQKHNNLSAVVDKDGVLDAPEKDAKLSNYPMSEKKRNFIKKAMAGLKSKSSESLTRLRWTSFDKQGFEKLLAKFSVLNDNMTNILDHSLQVEIRNTVQDTNRGVLLLHHKIADLSHLVLALKSQLDVGSRVGPSQMSKLEREANADALRQLSRLAKFKAFNETIDPKSDSPAVFDEAAAKFLDLAKPGHQRNLFIPRYLIELDPEVDESDAPRCEAFMKTAEGKKKVWIEWKDYDNTDAQPGSLSKTDIIERVRKLAALLNHSPKPEAFRTPHCLGFFDKADPNISEDDVDILDRRLGLIFERPSDDNLQTSLPPVSLRELLQDPKVRKPRVTERVYLAHAISNCLLYLHAVHWLHKGLRSHNVLFFRTRDDHVDYRQPYLSGFDFSRPGGSDEMTDAPGDDAEHDLYRHPNAQSNRRRDRERSKKSFDIYSLGVILVELAHWRPVEDVLSIDIRRARGRPDVVRGVREALLEEDRVAAVGADMGERFEDATRKCLAGGKDLGLNDGDDETRDEVAEKLSMKFYEDVVKRLEGVVV
;
A
#
# COMPACT_ATOMS: atom_id res chain seq x y z
N MET A 1 -41.12 12.54 24.06
CA MET A 1 -40.35 11.64 24.95
C MET A 1 -39.29 12.49 25.63
N ASP A 2 -39.04 12.29 26.92
CA ASP A 2 -37.90 12.94 27.56
C ASP A 2 -36.57 12.36 27.02
N PRO A 3 -35.45 13.12 27.07
CA PRO A 3 -34.16 12.68 26.53
C PRO A 3 -33.57 11.43 27.21
N VAL A 4 -33.85 11.22 28.48
CA VAL A 4 -33.36 10.09 29.29
C VAL A 4 -34.08 8.80 28.89
N SER A 5 -35.39 8.87 28.67
CA SER A 5 -36.22 7.78 28.14
C SER A 5 -35.81 7.41 26.71
N LEU A 6 -35.43 8.39 25.89
CA LEU A 6 -34.94 8.13 24.53
C LEU A 6 -33.58 7.42 24.53
N ALA A 7 -32.64 7.87 25.38
CA ALA A 7 -31.34 7.24 25.56
C ALA A 7 -31.45 5.82 26.11
N GLY A 8 -32.30 5.59 27.11
CA GLY A 8 -32.57 4.25 27.66
C GLY A 8 -33.12 3.28 26.61
N LEU A 9 -34.02 3.75 25.75
CA LEU A 9 -34.55 2.95 24.64
C LEU A 9 -33.48 2.64 23.58
N ALA A 10 -32.64 3.61 23.23
CA ALA A 10 -31.52 3.41 22.32
C ALA A 10 -30.57 2.30 22.80
N LEU A 11 -30.20 2.36 24.09
CA LEU A 11 -29.33 1.38 24.73
C LEU A 11 -29.97 -0.01 24.81
N GLY A 12 -31.27 -0.07 25.09
CA GLY A 12 -32.03 -1.33 25.06
C GLY A 12 -32.02 -1.98 23.67
N VAL A 13 -32.29 -1.19 22.63
CA VAL A 13 -32.24 -1.66 21.23
C VAL A 13 -30.83 -2.12 20.87
N ALA A 14 -29.81 -1.32 21.21
CA ALA A 14 -28.42 -1.66 20.93
C ALA A 14 -28.00 -2.97 21.65
N SER A 15 -28.46 -3.20 22.88
CA SER A 15 -28.23 -4.46 23.60
C SER A 15 -28.84 -5.67 22.90
N ILE A 16 -30.05 -5.55 22.35
CA ILE A 16 -30.69 -6.62 21.57
C ILE A 16 -29.92 -6.84 20.27
N SER A 17 -29.58 -5.76 19.56
CA SER A 17 -28.77 -5.82 18.34
C SER A 17 -27.43 -6.51 18.58
N LEU A 18 -26.77 -6.28 19.72
CA LEU A 18 -25.49 -6.91 20.07
C LEU A 18 -25.63 -8.43 20.24
N GLN A 19 -26.73 -8.91 20.82
CA GLN A 19 -27.00 -10.34 20.95
C GLN A 19 -27.20 -11.01 19.58
N VAL A 20 -28.00 -10.41 18.70
CA VAL A 20 -28.23 -10.94 17.34
C VAL A 20 -26.94 -10.88 16.52
N TYR A 21 -26.20 -9.77 16.60
CA TYR A 21 -24.90 -9.60 15.97
C TYR A 21 -23.89 -10.66 16.43
N THR A 22 -23.84 -10.97 17.72
CA THR A 22 -22.98 -12.04 18.26
C THR A 22 -23.33 -13.39 17.61
N GLY A 23 -24.62 -13.69 17.45
CA GLY A 23 -25.08 -14.88 16.73
C GLY A 23 -24.69 -14.90 15.25
N CYS A 24 -24.74 -13.75 14.56
CA CYS A 24 -24.24 -13.61 13.19
C CYS A 24 -22.75 -13.95 13.11
N ILE A 25 -21.93 -13.36 13.99
CA ILE A 25 -20.48 -13.58 14.00
C ILE A 25 -20.15 -15.04 14.32
N GLN A 26 -20.86 -15.70 15.24
CA GLN A 26 -20.71 -17.13 15.51
C GLN A 26 -20.97 -17.97 14.24
N GLY A 27 -22.11 -17.76 13.56
CA GLY A 27 -22.46 -18.49 12.34
C GLY A 27 -21.46 -18.27 11.20
N ILE A 28 -21.04 -17.02 11.00
CA ILE A 28 -20.03 -16.68 9.99
C ILE A 28 -18.69 -17.33 10.34
N GLN A 29 -18.25 -17.28 11.60
CA GLN A 29 -16.96 -17.83 12.03
C GLN A 29 -16.88 -19.34 11.82
N LEU A 30 -17.98 -20.08 12.02
CA LEU A 30 -18.03 -21.52 11.75
C LEU A 30 -17.80 -21.86 10.28
N LEU A 31 -18.32 -21.04 9.35
CA LEU A 31 -18.06 -21.22 7.92
C LEU A 31 -16.67 -20.72 7.51
N VAL A 32 -16.22 -19.56 8.03
CA VAL A 32 -14.89 -19.01 7.78
C VAL A 32 -13.78 -20.00 8.15
N THR A 33 -13.98 -20.72 9.26
CA THR A 33 -13.04 -21.74 9.75
C THR A 33 -13.36 -23.15 9.26
N ALA A 34 -14.28 -23.32 8.30
CA ALA A 34 -14.62 -24.65 7.80
C ALA A 34 -13.41 -25.31 7.11
N LEU A 35 -13.28 -26.63 7.26
CA LEU A 35 -12.25 -27.44 6.64
C LEU A 35 -12.71 -28.00 5.29
N GLY A 36 -11.77 -28.38 4.43
CA GLY A 36 -12.06 -29.12 3.20
C GLY A 36 -12.50 -28.24 2.01
N TYR A 37 -12.16 -26.95 2.01
CA TYR A 37 -12.32 -26.15 0.80
C TYR A 37 -11.45 -26.70 -0.33
N GLU A 38 -12.07 -26.94 -1.48
CA GLU A 38 -11.37 -27.17 -2.74
C GLU A 38 -10.54 -25.93 -3.10
N ASP A 39 -9.38 -26.14 -3.72
CA ASP A 39 -8.42 -25.06 -3.98
C ASP A 39 -9.05 -23.92 -4.82
N GLU A 40 -9.77 -24.29 -5.88
CA GLU A 40 -10.51 -23.38 -6.76
C GLU A 40 -11.62 -22.58 -6.06
N CYS A 41 -12.02 -22.96 -4.85
CA CYS A 41 -13.07 -22.31 -4.07
C CYS A 41 -12.54 -21.53 -2.85
N LYS A 42 -11.22 -21.54 -2.58
CA LYS A 42 -10.61 -20.79 -1.46
C LYS A 42 -10.87 -19.29 -1.54
N TYR A 43 -10.99 -18.73 -2.75
CA TYR A 43 -11.34 -17.33 -2.95
C TYR A 43 -12.71 -16.96 -2.36
N LEU A 44 -13.66 -17.91 -2.29
CA LEU A 44 -14.97 -17.67 -1.68
C LEU A 44 -14.89 -17.57 -0.16
N ASN A 45 -13.99 -18.34 0.48
CA ASN A 45 -13.71 -18.18 1.90
C ASN A 45 -13.06 -16.81 2.19
N LEU A 46 -12.12 -16.38 1.35
CA LEU A 46 -11.53 -15.04 1.44
C LEU A 46 -12.59 -13.95 1.27
N ARG A 47 -13.48 -14.08 0.28
CA ARG A 47 -14.61 -13.17 0.10
C ARG A 47 -15.53 -13.13 1.33
N LEU A 48 -15.81 -14.28 1.96
CA LEU A 48 -16.58 -14.32 3.21
C LEU A 48 -15.89 -13.55 4.33
N ARG A 49 -14.57 -13.68 4.49
CA ARG A 49 -13.78 -12.92 5.48
C ARG A 49 -13.84 -11.42 5.24
N MET A 50 -13.78 -10.99 3.98
CA MET A 50 -13.95 -9.59 3.60
C MET A 50 -15.34 -9.06 3.96
N GLU A 51 -16.41 -9.82 3.69
CA GLU A 51 -17.77 -9.42 4.09
C GLU A 51 -17.96 -9.45 5.62
N GLN A 52 -17.36 -10.40 6.33
CA GLN A 52 -17.35 -10.40 7.80
C GLN A 52 -16.65 -9.15 8.34
N GLN A 53 -15.55 -8.72 7.71
CA GLN A 53 -14.85 -7.49 8.09
C GLN A 53 -15.72 -6.25 7.88
N ARG A 54 -16.46 -6.16 6.77
CA ARG A 54 -17.40 -5.03 6.54
C ARG A 54 -18.45 -4.95 7.64
N LEU A 55 -19.05 -6.09 8.00
CA LEU A 55 -20.01 -6.17 9.10
C LEU A 55 -19.37 -5.82 10.46
N PHE A 56 -18.10 -6.17 10.66
CA PHE A 56 -17.34 -5.78 11.86
C PHE A 56 -17.03 -4.28 11.91
N CYS A 57 -16.59 -3.67 10.81
CA CYS A 57 -16.39 -2.21 10.75
C CYS A 57 -17.69 -1.46 11.05
N TRP A 58 -18.83 -1.96 10.58
CA TRP A 58 -20.14 -1.39 10.89
C TRP A 58 -20.47 -1.43 12.40
N SER A 59 -20.19 -2.55 13.07
CA SER A 59 -20.46 -2.66 14.52
C SER A 59 -19.53 -1.79 15.35
N GLU A 60 -18.29 -1.59 14.91
CA GLU A 60 -17.35 -0.66 15.54
C GLU A 60 -17.76 0.81 15.32
N ALA A 61 -18.10 1.20 14.08
CA ALA A 61 -18.48 2.57 13.73
C ALA A 61 -19.79 2.99 14.42
N SER A 62 -20.79 2.11 14.47
CA SER A 62 -22.05 2.36 15.18
C SER A 62 -21.92 2.42 16.71
N GLY A 63 -20.79 1.97 17.26
CA GLY A 63 -20.54 1.86 18.70
C GLY A 63 -21.13 0.60 19.34
N LEU A 64 -21.69 -0.32 18.56
CA LEU A 64 -22.33 -1.55 19.06
C LEU A 64 -21.37 -2.39 19.92
N LEU A 65 -20.09 -2.44 19.54
CA LEU A 65 -19.06 -3.19 20.28
C LEU A 65 -18.68 -2.53 21.61
N ASP A 66 -18.92 -1.23 21.77
CA ASP A 66 -18.50 -0.45 22.93
C ASP A 66 -19.52 -0.50 24.10
N LEU A 67 -20.69 -1.13 23.89
CA LEU A 67 -21.74 -1.34 24.89
C LEU A 67 -21.23 -2.06 26.15
N ASP A 68 -20.43 -3.10 25.97
CA ASP A 68 -19.89 -3.91 27.07
C ASP A 68 -18.80 -3.15 27.85
N ALA A 69 -18.19 -2.13 27.26
CA ALA A 69 -17.09 -1.36 27.83
C ALA A 69 -17.54 -0.15 28.67
N LYS A 70 -18.85 -0.03 28.97
CA LYS A 70 -19.47 1.14 29.64
C LYS A 70 -19.29 2.47 28.88
N ASN A 71 -18.88 2.43 27.62
CA ASN A 71 -18.76 3.62 26.77
C ASN A 71 -20.04 3.80 25.96
N GLN A 72 -21.11 4.17 26.67
CA GLN A 72 -22.45 4.33 26.09
C GLN A 72 -22.56 5.56 25.17
N ASP A 73 -21.63 6.50 25.30
CA ASP A 73 -21.64 7.77 24.57
C ASP A 73 -21.51 7.54 23.06
N LYS A 74 -20.69 6.59 22.60
CA LYS A 74 -20.53 6.34 21.16
C LYS A 74 -21.81 5.80 20.51
N VAL A 75 -22.52 4.92 21.21
CA VAL A 75 -23.82 4.37 20.77
C VAL A 75 -24.87 5.47 20.68
N LEU A 76 -24.88 6.38 21.65
CA LEU A 76 -25.83 7.49 21.69
C LEU A 76 -25.51 8.54 20.61
N ASN A 77 -24.23 8.85 20.42
CA ASN A 77 -23.77 9.84 19.44
C ASN A 77 -23.97 9.39 17.99
N SER A 78 -23.88 8.10 17.70
CA SER A 78 -24.12 7.58 16.34
C SER A 78 -25.57 7.73 15.89
N ASN A 79 -26.52 7.91 16.82
CA ASN A 79 -27.97 8.01 16.59
C ASN A 79 -28.62 6.84 15.81
N VAL A 80 -27.85 5.83 15.40
CA VAL A 80 -28.32 4.69 14.59
C VAL A 80 -29.41 3.93 15.32
N PHE A 81 -29.18 3.62 16.59
CA PHE A 81 -30.13 2.90 17.46
C PHE A 81 -31.27 3.79 17.98
N ASN A 82 -31.27 5.09 17.63
CA ASN A 82 -32.40 5.97 17.86
C ASN A 82 -33.30 6.08 16.64
N LEU A 83 -32.70 6.28 15.46
CA LEU A 83 -33.42 6.56 14.22
C LEU A 83 -33.84 5.28 13.47
N HIS A 84 -33.00 4.23 13.50
CA HIS A 84 -33.16 3.04 12.66
C HIS A 84 -33.38 1.75 13.48
N ARG A 85 -34.00 1.88 14.66
CA ARG A 85 -34.20 0.80 15.66
C ARG A 85 -34.64 -0.53 15.06
N GLN A 86 -35.77 -0.52 14.37
CA GLN A 86 -36.37 -1.72 13.79
C GLN A 86 -35.53 -2.25 12.63
N THR A 87 -35.09 -1.36 11.74
CA THR A 87 -34.30 -1.71 10.55
C THR A 87 -32.99 -2.41 10.90
N VAL A 88 -32.27 -1.94 11.93
CA VAL A 88 -31.02 -2.56 12.38
C VAL A 88 -31.26 -4.00 12.86
N ILE A 89 -32.26 -4.20 13.71
CA ILE A 89 -32.60 -5.54 14.22
C ILE A 89 -33.02 -6.44 13.07
N ASP A 90 -33.91 -5.98 12.20
CA ASP A 90 -34.42 -6.76 11.06
C ASP A 90 -33.31 -7.19 10.11
N LEU A 91 -32.36 -6.30 9.81
CA LEU A 91 -31.22 -6.63 8.95
C LEU A 91 -30.26 -7.62 9.61
N LEU A 92 -29.96 -7.47 10.91
CA LEU A 92 -29.14 -8.43 11.66
C LEU A 92 -29.81 -9.80 11.75
N VAL A 93 -31.12 -9.85 12.00
CA VAL A 93 -31.89 -11.10 12.01
C VAL A 93 -31.88 -11.74 10.63
N GLN A 94 -32.06 -10.97 9.55
CA GLN A 94 -31.94 -11.48 8.19
C GLN A 94 -30.57 -12.07 7.90
N ILE A 95 -29.49 -11.44 8.37
CA ILE A 95 -28.13 -12.01 8.27
C ILE A 95 -28.06 -13.33 9.04
N GLN A 96 -28.54 -13.37 10.28
CA GLN A 96 -28.51 -14.58 11.09
C GLN A 96 -29.30 -15.74 10.44
N CYS A 97 -30.53 -15.49 10.00
CA CYS A 97 -31.37 -16.47 9.31
C CYS A 97 -30.70 -16.96 8.03
N LEU A 98 -30.12 -16.06 7.24
CA LEU A 98 -29.44 -16.40 5.99
C LEU A 98 -28.32 -17.44 6.21
N PHE A 99 -27.50 -17.27 7.26
CA PHE A 99 -26.42 -18.21 7.58
C PHE A 99 -26.93 -19.52 8.19
N ASN A 100 -27.97 -19.46 9.03
CA ASN A 100 -28.59 -20.65 9.62
C ASN A 100 -29.25 -21.52 8.56
N GLU A 101 -30.12 -20.95 7.72
CA GLU A 101 -30.81 -21.66 6.63
C GLU A 101 -29.81 -22.30 5.66
N PHE A 102 -28.73 -21.60 5.33
CA PHE A 102 -27.68 -22.15 4.47
C PHE A 102 -27.00 -23.34 5.13
N THR A 103 -26.58 -23.21 6.39
CA THR A 103 -25.86 -24.27 7.11
C THR A 103 -26.73 -25.51 7.28
N GLU A 104 -28.01 -25.34 7.66
CA GLU A 104 -28.98 -26.42 7.78
C GLU A 104 -29.23 -27.12 6.44
N TYR A 105 -29.34 -26.35 5.35
CA TYR A 105 -29.48 -26.90 4.01
C TYR A 105 -28.28 -27.77 3.63
N GLN A 106 -27.06 -27.30 3.86
CA GLN A 106 -25.84 -28.07 3.52
C GLN A 106 -25.69 -29.33 4.37
N GLN A 107 -26.02 -29.27 5.66
CA GLN A 107 -26.03 -30.44 6.55
C GLN A 107 -27.07 -31.47 6.11
N LYS A 108 -28.29 -31.03 5.78
CA LYS A 108 -29.37 -31.91 5.30
C LYS A 108 -29.02 -32.66 4.01
N HIS A 109 -28.20 -32.06 3.15
CA HIS A 109 -27.73 -32.68 1.90
C HIS A 109 -26.39 -33.40 2.05
N ASN A 110 -25.88 -33.59 3.27
CA ASN A 110 -24.60 -34.23 3.56
C ASN A 110 -23.40 -33.58 2.86
N ASN A 111 -23.48 -32.28 2.54
CA ASN A 111 -22.39 -31.49 1.97
C ASN A 111 -21.47 -30.91 3.06
N LEU A 112 -21.98 -30.82 4.29
CA LEU A 112 -21.30 -30.21 5.44
C LEU A 112 -21.50 -31.05 6.69
N SER A 113 -20.40 -31.39 7.35
CA SER A 113 -20.38 -32.23 8.55
C SER A 113 -19.73 -31.51 9.73
N ALA A 114 -20.12 -31.86 10.96
CA ALA A 114 -19.48 -31.35 12.17
C ALA A 114 -18.32 -32.27 12.59
N VAL A 115 -17.17 -31.67 12.92
CA VAL A 115 -15.95 -32.36 13.33
C VAL A 115 -15.37 -31.66 14.56
N VAL A 116 -14.83 -32.41 15.52
CA VAL A 116 -14.20 -31.84 16.72
C VAL A 116 -13.04 -30.90 16.34
N ASP A 117 -13.00 -29.70 16.93
CA ASP A 117 -11.93 -28.72 16.74
C ASP A 117 -10.68 -29.10 17.54
N LYS A 118 -9.93 -30.08 17.04
CA LYS A 118 -8.73 -30.59 17.71
C LYS A 118 -7.62 -29.53 17.89
N ASP A 119 -7.53 -28.59 16.96
CA ASP A 119 -6.45 -27.60 16.91
C ASP A 119 -6.81 -26.30 17.67
N GLY A 120 -8.05 -26.20 18.18
CA GLY A 120 -8.55 -25.07 18.96
C GLY A 120 -8.57 -23.76 18.18
N VAL A 121 -8.87 -23.81 16.87
CA VAL A 121 -8.88 -22.63 15.99
C VAL A 121 -10.07 -21.73 16.27
N LEU A 122 -11.22 -22.29 16.66
CA LEU A 122 -12.41 -21.51 17.01
C LEU A 122 -12.21 -20.66 18.29
N ASP A 123 -11.46 -21.18 19.26
CA ASP A 123 -11.11 -20.49 20.51
C ASP A 123 -9.92 -19.52 20.34
N ALA A 124 -9.22 -19.58 19.20
CA ALA A 124 -8.03 -18.78 18.90
C ALA A 124 -8.10 -18.16 17.49
N PRO A 125 -8.94 -17.12 17.27
CA PRO A 125 -9.11 -16.48 15.97
C PRO A 125 -7.80 -15.91 15.38
N GLU A 126 -6.80 -15.57 16.21
CA GLU A 126 -5.47 -15.18 15.75
C GLU A 126 -4.73 -16.31 15.00
N LYS A 127 -4.96 -17.59 15.37
CA LYS A 127 -4.38 -18.73 14.64
C LYS A 127 -5.00 -18.86 13.27
N ASP A 128 -6.33 -18.74 13.18
CA ASP A 128 -7.07 -18.74 11.91
C ASP A 128 -6.62 -17.59 10.99
N ALA A 129 -6.51 -16.39 11.55
CA ALA A 129 -6.05 -15.20 10.85
C ALA A 129 -4.66 -15.41 10.23
N LYS A 130 -3.72 -15.95 11.01
CA LYS A 130 -2.37 -16.25 10.56
C LYS A 130 -2.34 -17.34 9.48
N LEU A 131 -3.14 -18.39 9.61
CA LEU A 131 -3.23 -19.45 8.60
C LEU A 131 -3.83 -18.97 7.27
N SER A 132 -4.71 -17.96 7.33
CA SER A 132 -5.40 -17.38 6.17
C SER A 132 -4.78 -16.08 5.66
N ASN A 133 -3.63 -15.66 6.22
CA ASN A 133 -2.96 -14.40 5.90
C ASN A 133 -3.92 -13.18 5.95
N TYR A 134 -4.81 -13.16 6.94
CA TYR A 134 -5.84 -12.14 7.09
C TYR A 134 -5.55 -11.21 8.28
N PRO A 135 -5.60 -9.88 8.12
CA PRO A 135 -5.40 -8.92 9.20
C PRO A 135 -6.35 -9.11 10.38
N MET A 136 -5.83 -8.96 11.60
CA MET A 136 -6.62 -9.19 12.81
C MET A 136 -6.35 -8.15 13.90
N SER A 137 -7.23 -7.15 13.95
CA SER A 137 -7.21 -6.16 15.03
C SER A 137 -7.48 -6.79 16.38
N GLU A 138 -6.92 -6.19 17.43
CA GLU A 138 -7.08 -6.66 18.81
C GLU A 138 -8.56 -6.67 19.23
N LYS A 139 -9.32 -5.63 18.88
CA LYS A 139 -10.75 -5.56 19.16
C LYS A 139 -11.53 -6.69 18.50
N LYS A 140 -11.28 -6.96 17.22
CA LYS A 140 -11.94 -8.06 16.48
C LYS A 140 -11.60 -9.41 17.09
N ARG A 141 -10.32 -9.64 17.40
CA ARG A 141 -9.85 -10.86 18.06
C ARG A 141 -10.55 -11.10 19.39
N ASN A 142 -10.57 -10.10 20.26
CA ASN A 142 -11.16 -10.19 21.59
C ASN A 142 -12.67 -10.43 21.49
N PHE A 143 -13.34 -9.75 20.55
CA PHE A 143 -14.76 -9.96 20.30
C PHE A 143 -15.07 -11.37 19.82
N ILE A 144 -14.38 -11.87 18.79
CA ILE A 144 -14.60 -13.23 18.25
C ILE A 144 -14.31 -14.27 19.34
N LYS A 145 -13.24 -14.12 20.13
CA LYS A 145 -12.96 -15.01 21.28
C LYS A 145 -14.12 -15.06 22.25
N LYS A 146 -14.64 -13.91 22.67
CA LYS A 146 -15.79 -13.82 23.59
C LYS A 146 -17.04 -14.46 22.99
N ALA A 147 -17.32 -14.18 21.71
CA ALA A 147 -18.46 -14.74 20.99
C ALA A 147 -18.38 -16.28 20.92
N MET A 148 -17.22 -16.84 20.56
CA MET A 148 -17.04 -18.29 20.46
C MET A 148 -17.04 -18.98 21.84
N ALA A 149 -16.48 -18.35 22.87
CA ALA A 149 -16.56 -18.87 24.24
C ALA A 149 -18.02 -18.97 24.74
N GLY A 150 -18.87 -18.00 24.39
CA GLY A 150 -20.30 -18.04 24.69
C GLY A 150 -21.07 -19.16 23.97
N LEU A 151 -20.55 -19.65 22.85
CA LEU A 151 -21.11 -20.82 22.14
C LEU A 151 -20.69 -22.11 22.84
N LYS A 152 -19.43 -22.20 23.29
CA LYS A 152 -18.90 -23.30 24.09
C LYS A 152 -19.67 -23.49 25.40
N SER A 153 -20.01 -22.41 26.12
CA SER A 153 -20.77 -22.53 27.37
C SER A 153 -22.19 -23.05 27.21
N LYS A 154 -22.76 -22.99 26.00
CA LYS A 154 -24.11 -23.51 25.69
C LYS A 154 -24.09 -24.99 25.25
N SER A 155 -22.91 -25.53 24.97
CA SER A 155 -22.67 -26.89 24.52
C SER A 155 -21.94 -27.67 25.61
N SER A 156 -22.45 -28.81 26.07
CA SER A 156 -21.75 -29.68 27.02
C SER A 156 -20.52 -30.37 26.43
N GLU A 157 -20.32 -30.26 25.11
CA GLU A 157 -19.23 -30.90 24.36
C GLU A 157 -18.18 -29.91 23.88
N SER A 158 -17.01 -30.45 23.52
CA SER A 158 -15.94 -29.75 22.79
C SER A 158 -16.48 -29.01 21.57
N LEU A 159 -15.93 -27.83 21.25
CA LEU A 159 -16.32 -27.07 20.07
C LEU A 159 -16.17 -27.91 18.78
N THR A 160 -17.16 -27.81 17.92
CA THR A 160 -17.19 -28.47 16.60
C THR A 160 -16.98 -27.45 15.49
N ARG A 161 -16.11 -27.80 14.54
CA ARG A 161 -15.93 -27.09 13.26
C ARG A 161 -16.72 -27.77 12.16
N LEU A 162 -17.01 -26.99 11.13
CA LEU A 162 -17.64 -27.50 9.91
C LEU A 162 -16.57 -28.06 8.97
N ARG A 163 -16.88 -29.15 8.27
CA ARG A 163 -16.04 -29.74 7.22
C ARG A 163 -16.89 -30.01 5.98
N TRP A 164 -16.46 -29.45 4.86
CA TRP A 164 -17.01 -29.73 3.55
C TRP A 164 -16.70 -31.18 3.14
N THR A 165 -17.73 -31.92 2.77
CA THR A 165 -17.66 -33.25 2.14
C THR A 165 -17.87 -33.14 0.64
N SER A 166 -18.67 -32.17 0.20
CA SER A 166 -18.88 -31.75 -1.18
C SER A 166 -19.20 -30.26 -1.18
N PHE A 167 -18.48 -29.44 -1.95
CA PHE A 167 -18.62 -27.99 -1.89
C PHE A 167 -19.71 -27.48 -2.85
N ASP A 168 -20.83 -27.00 -2.31
CA ASP A 168 -21.89 -26.35 -3.10
C ASP A 168 -21.51 -24.90 -3.46
N LYS A 169 -20.73 -24.78 -4.53
CA LYS A 169 -20.24 -23.49 -5.03
C LYS A 169 -21.36 -22.49 -5.34
N GLN A 170 -22.41 -22.93 -6.02
CA GLN A 170 -23.51 -22.05 -6.42
C GLN A 170 -24.32 -21.56 -5.21
N GLY A 171 -24.61 -22.46 -4.26
CA GLY A 171 -25.26 -22.11 -3.01
C GLY A 171 -24.44 -21.10 -2.21
N PHE A 172 -23.11 -21.29 -2.12
CA PHE A 172 -22.23 -20.40 -1.39
C PHE A 172 -22.07 -19.02 -2.06
N GLU A 173 -21.98 -18.96 -3.40
CA GLU A 173 -21.99 -17.69 -4.15
C GLU A 173 -23.30 -16.91 -3.92
N LYS A 174 -24.44 -17.61 -3.88
CA LYS A 174 -25.74 -16.99 -3.59
C LYS A 174 -25.83 -16.48 -2.14
N LEU A 175 -25.28 -17.22 -1.18
CA LEU A 175 -25.13 -16.79 0.21
C LEU A 175 -24.34 -15.47 0.29
N LEU A 176 -23.17 -15.42 -0.34
CA LEU A 176 -22.30 -14.23 -0.32
C LEU A 176 -22.93 -13.03 -1.03
N ALA A 177 -23.63 -13.24 -2.15
CA ALA A 177 -24.34 -12.16 -2.84
C ALA A 177 -25.43 -11.54 -1.96
N LYS A 178 -26.24 -12.37 -1.28
CA LYS A 178 -27.24 -11.88 -0.32
C LYS A 178 -26.61 -11.19 0.88
N PHE A 179 -25.52 -11.75 1.42
CA PHE A 179 -24.83 -11.16 2.56
C PHE A 179 -24.23 -9.79 2.23
N SER A 180 -23.63 -9.63 1.04
CA SER A 180 -23.14 -8.35 0.55
C SER A 180 -24.25 -7.29 0.50
N VAL A 181 -25.44 -7.64 -0.01
CA VAL A 181 -26.58 -6.72 -0.07
C VAL A 181 -27.04 -6.31 1.34
N LEU A 182 -27.08 -7.24 2.28
CA LEU A 182 -27.42 -6.94 3.68
C LEU A 182 -26.37 -6.02 4.32
N ASN A 183 -25.07 -6.26 4.07
CA ASN A 183 -23.99 -5.37 4.50
C ASN A 183 -24.08 -3.97 3.90
N ASP A 184 -24.42 -3.87 2.61
CA ASP A 184 -24.65 -2.58 1.94
C ASP A 184 -25.81 -1.84 2.62
N ASN A 185 -26.93 -2.52 2.88
CA ASN A 185 -28.08 -1.94 3.56
C ASN A 185 -27.74 -1.48 4.99
N MET A 186 -26.96 -2.28 5.73
CA MET A 186 -26.47 -1.91 7.06
C MET A 186 -25.57 -0.68 7.01
N THR A 187 -24.73 -0.54 5.99
CA THR A 187 -23.84 0.63 5.84
C THR A 187 -24.64 1.88 5.45
N ASN A 188 -25.63 1.73 4.56
CA ASN A 188 -26.43 2.84 4.02
C ASN A 188 -27.34 3.52 5.06
N ILE A 189 -27.68 2.84 6.17
CA ILE A 189 -28.45 3.45 7.27
C ILE A 189 -27.60 4.36 8.17
N LEU A 190 -26.28 4.35 8.01
CA LEU A 190 -25.39 5.22 8.78
C LEU A 190 -25.27 6.60 8.11
N ASP A 191 -24.89 7.61 8.88
CA ASP A 191 -24.56 8.91 8.30
C ASP A 191 -23.30 8.83 7.41
N HIS A 192 -23.12 9.84 6.55
CA HIS A 192 -22.01 9.86 5.59
C HIS A 192 -20.63 9.81 6.29
N SER A 193 -20.50 10.36 7.51
CA SER A 193 -19.23 10.37 8.23
C SER A 193 -18.80 8.96 8.65
N LEU A 194 -19.73 8.18 9.19
CA LEU A 194 -19.52 6.79 9.58
C LEU A 194 -19.35 5.88 8.35
N GLN A 195 -20.04 6.17 7.24
CA GLN A 195 -19.82 5.46 5.98
C GLN A 195 -18.39 5.65 5.45
N VAL A 196 -17.87 6.87 5.49
CA VAL A 196 -16.49 7.19 5.11
C VAL A 196 -15.49 6.51 6.07
N GLU A 197 -15.75 6.50 7.38
CA GLU A 197 -14.93 5.79 8.36
C GLU A 197 -14.85 4.29 8.02
N ILE A 198 -15.99 3.63 7.81
CA ILE A 198 -16.03 2.21 7.42
C ILE A 198 -15.27 1.97 6.13
N ARG A 199 -15.48 2.80 5.11
CA ARG A 199 -14.78 2.66 3.81
C ARG A 199 -13.27 2.72 4.00
N ASN A 200 -12.77 3.67 4.77
CA ASN A 200 -11.34 3.84 5.02
C ASN A 200 -10.75 2.63 5.78
N THR A 201 -11.44 2.14 6.81
CA THR A 201 -11.01 0.95 7.57
C THR A 201 -11.05 -0.34 6.72
N VAL A 202 -12.04 -0.49 5.85
CA VAL A 202 -12.12 -1.62 4.90
C VAL A 202 -10.98 -1.55 3.88
N GLN A 203 -10.68 -0.36 3.34
CA GLN A 203 -9.55 -0.17 2.44
C GLN A 203 -8.21 -0.48 3.12
N ASP A 204 -8.04 -0.10 4.39
CA ASP A 204 -6.85 -0.44 5.16
C ASP A 204 -6.72 -1.95 5.38
N THR A 205 -7.80 -2.60 5.83
CA THR A 205 -7.81 -4.06 5.98
C THR A 205 -7.46 -4.75 4.66
N ASN A 206 -8.01 -4.28 3.55
CA ASN A 206 -7.74 -4.82 2.22
C ASN A 206 -6.26 -4.68 1.81
N ARG A 207 -5.59 -3.57 2.14
CA ARG A 207 -4.15 -3.43 1.94
C ARG A 207 -3.36 -4.38 2.85
N GLY A 208 -3.79 -4.58 4.09
CA GLY A 208 -3.21 -5.57 5.00
C GLY A 208 -3.31 -6.99 4.42
N VAL A 209 -4.48 -7.37 3.90
CA VAL A 209 -4.66 -8.66 3.19
C VAL A 209 -3.66 -8.78 2.06
N LEU A 210 -3.56 -7.77 1.19
CA LEU A 210 -2.59 -7.75 0.09
C LEU A 210 -1.15 -7.92 0.61
N LEU A 211 -0.75 -7.19 1.65
CA LEU A 211 0.59 -7.20 2.23
C LEU A 211 1.00 -8.60 2.72
N LEU A 212 0.08 -9.31 3.39
CA LEU A 212 0.31 -10.64 3.98
C LEU A 212 0.32 -11.77 2.94
N HIS A 213 -0.21 -11.56 1.74
CA HIS A 213 -0.23 -12.57 0.68
C HIS A 213 1.02 -12.48 -0.19
N HIS A 214 1.94 -13.46 -0.08
CA HIS A 214 3.18 -13.49 -0.89
C HIS A 214 3.19 -14.58 -1.96
N LYS A 215 2.26 -15.55 -1.92
CA LYS A 215 2.16 -16.61 -2.94
C LYS A 215 1.27 -16.17 -4.10
N ILE A 216 1.67 -16.52 -5.32
CA ILE A 216 0.90 -16.20 -6.55
C ILE A 216 -0.51 -16.81 -6.50
N ALA A 217 -0.66 -18.05 -6.03
CA ALA A 217 -1.96 -18.69 -5.88
C ALA A 217 -2.90 -17.93 -4.92
N ASP A 218 -2.37 -17.48 -3.78
CA ASP A 218 -3.15 -16.71 -2.81
C ASP A 218 -3.54 -15.32 -3.37
N LEU A 219 -2.64 -14.68 -4.13
CA LEU A 219 -2.94 -13.43 -4.84
C LEU A 219 -3.98 -13.61 -5.96
N SER A 220 -3.97 -14.77 -6.64
CA SER A 220 -5.01 -15.17 -7.59
C SER A 220 -6.38 -15.30 -6.90
N HIS A 221 -6.42 -15.95 -5.73
CA HIS A 221 -7.63 -16.02 -4.92
C HIS A 221 -8.12 -14.63 -4.49
N LEU A 222 -7.22 -13.71 -4.10
CA LEU A 222 -7.60 -12.34 -3.81
C LEU A 222 -8.23 -11.64 -5.03
N VAL A 223 -7.62 -11.75 -6.21
CA VAL A 223 -8.18 -11.14 -7.44
C VAL A 223 -9.55 -11.74 -7.79
N LEU A 224 -9.73 -13.05 -7.64
CA LEU A 224 -11.03 -13.71 -7.83
C LEU A 224 -12.09 -13.24 -6.82
N ALA A 225 -11.73 -13.09 -5.54
CA ALA A 225 -12.63 -12.57 -4.51
C ALA A 225 -13.10 -11.14 -4.83
N LEU A 226 -12.18 -10.27 -5.26
CA LEU A 226 -12.48 -8.89 -5.64
C LEU A 226 -13.35 -8.79 -6.89
N LYS A 227 -13.06 -9.61 -7.92
CA LYS A 227 -13.88 -9.69 -9.13
C LYS A 227 -15.30 -10.14 -8.79
N SER A 228 -15.42 -11.15 -7.92
CA SER A 228 -16.71 -11.67 -7.45
C SER A 228 -17.53 -10.62 -6.69
N GLN A 229 -16.90 -9.72 -5.93
CA GLN A 229 -17.57 -8.58 -5.30
C GLN A 229 -18.04 -7.53 -6.32
N LEU A 230 -17.18 -7.17 -7.29
CA LEU A 230 -17.52 -6.22 -8.36
C LEU A 230 -18.70 -6.72 -9.21
N ASP A 231 -18.74 -8.01 -9.53
CA ASP A 231 -19.82 -8.61 -10.31
C ASP A 231 -21.18 -8.53 -9.60
N VAL A 232 -21.21 -8.63 -8.25
CA VAL A 232 -22.46 -8.45 -7.50
C VAL A 232 -22.91 -7.00 -7.51
N GLY A 233 -22.00 -6.04 -7.32
CA GLY A 233 -22.32 -4.61 -7.35
C GLY A 233 -22.94 -4.13 -8.66
N SER A 234 -22.63 -4.79 -9.79
CA SER A 234 -23.22 -4.48 -11.10
C SER A 234 -24.62 -5.06 -11.33
N ARG A 235 -24.98 -6.12 -10.61
CA ARG A 235 -26.24 -6.87 -10.80
C ARG A 235 -27.39 -6.39 -9.92
N VAL A 236 -27.09 -5.71 -8.81
CA VAL A 236 -28.10 -5.23 -7.86
C VAL A 236 -28.64 -3.88 -8.33
N GLY A 237 -29.98 -3.74 -8.34
CA GLY A 237 -30.72 -2.52 -8.72
C GLY A 237 -30.39 -1.30 -7.84
N PRO A 238 -31.11 -0.17 -7.98
CA PRO A 238 -30.72 1.10 -7.35
C PRO A 238 -30.60 0.97 -5.83
N SER A 239 -29.36 0.97 -5.32
CA SER A 239 -29.06 1.08 -3.90
C SER A 239 -29.42 2.48 -3.39
N GLN A 240 -29.70 2.62 -2.09
CA GLN A 240 -29.81 3.94 -1.45
C GLN A 240 -28.49 4.73 -1.45
N MET A 241 -27.36 4.03 -1.65
CA MET A 241 -26.05 4.65 -1.84
C MET A 241 -26.02 5.55 -3.07
N SER A 242 -25.41 6.73 -2.95
CA SER A 242 -25.28 7.66 -4.07
C SER A 242 -24.52 7.01 -5.23
N LYS A 243 -24.75 7.48 -6.45
CA LYS A 243 -24.00 7.01 -7.63
C LYS A 243 -22.49 7.19 -7.45
N LEU A 244 -22.08 8.31 -6.86
CA LEU A 244 -20.69 8.67 -6.58
C LEU A 244 -20.01 7.69 -5.61
N GLU A 245 -20.68 7.31 -4.53
CA GLU A 245 -20.13 6.36 -3.55
C GLU A 245 -19.95 4.96 -4.12
N ARG A 246 -20.89 4.51 -4.97
CA ARG A 246 -20.76 3.22 -5.67
C ARG A 246 -19.57 3.21 -6.62
N GLU A 247 -19.38 4.29 -7.37
CA GLU A 247 -18.23 4.44 -8.28
C GLU A 247 -16.91 4.43 -7.49
N ALA A 248 -16.82 5.21 -6.41
CA ALA A 248 -15.64 5.24 -5.55
C ALA A 248 -15.31 3.87 -4.92
N ASN A 249 -16.32 3.12 -4.48
CA ASN A 249 -16.12 1.76 -3.95
C ASN A 249 -15.64 0.79 -5.04
N ALA A 250 -16.22 0.86 -6.23
CA ALA A 250 -15.79 0.04 -7.36
C ALA A 250 -14.35 0.37 -7.79
N ASP A 251 -13.98 1.64 -7.79
CA ASP A 251 -12.61 2.09 -8.12
C ASP A 251 -11.60 1.61 -7.09
N ALA A 252 -11.92 1.67 -5.80
CA ALA A 252 -11.06 1.12 -4.74
C ALA A 252 -10.81 -0.38 -4.91
N LEU A 253 -11.84 -1.17 -5.24
CA LEU A 253 -11.70 -2.61 -5.50
C LEU A 253 -10.88 -2.88 -6.77
N ARG A 254 -11.10 -2.11 -7.85
CA ARG A 254 -10.29 -2.20 -9.07
C ARG A 254 -8.83 -1.87 -8.81
N GLN A 255 -8.56 -0.83 -8.02
CA GLN A 255 -7.21 -0.43 -7.63
C GLN A 255 -6.53 -1.55 -6.83
N LEU A 256 -7.20 -2.14 -5.85
CA LEU A 256 -6.67 -3.27 -5.10
C LEU A 256 -6.40 -4.49 -5.99
N SER A 257 -7.28 -4.78 -6.95
CA SER A 257 -7.07 -5.84 -7.92
C SER A 257 -5.82 -5.59 -8.77
N ARG A 258 -5.61 -4.35 -9.25
CA ARG A 258 -4.39 -3.94 -9.97
C ARG A 258 -3.14 -4.12 -9.11
N LEU A 259 -3.21 -3.76 -7.83
CA LEU A 259 -2.10 -3.94 -6.88
C LEU A 259 -1.79 -5.41 -6.60
N ALA A 260 -2.81 -6.27 -6.47
CA ALA A 260 -2.63 -7.71 -6.30
C ALA A 260 -1.97 -8.35 -7.52
N LYS A 261 -2.39 -7.98 -8.73
CA LYS A 261 -1.75 -8.39 -9.99
C LYS A 261 -0.30 -7.92 -10.05
N PHE A 262 -0.05 -6.65 -9.74
CA PHE A 262 1.31 -6.10 -9.72
C PHE A 262 2.19 -6.82 -8.69
N LYS A 263 1.67 -7.09 -7.49
CA LYS A 263 2.41 -7.82 -6.46
C LYS A 263 2.74 -9.24 -6.93
N ALA A 264 1.78 -9.95 -7.53
CA ALA A 264 2.03 -11.28 -8.07
C ALA A 264 3.11 -11.25 -9.16
N PHE A 265 3.10 -10.22 -10.02
CA PHE A 265 4.17 -9.99 -10.99
C PHE A 265 5.53 -9.73 -10.31
N ASN A 266 5.57 -8.90 -9.27
CA ASN A 266 6.79 -8.61 -8.51
C ASN A 266 7.40 -9.89 -7.91
N GLU A 267 6.58 -10.74 -7.30
CA GLU A 267 7.02 -12.02 -6.72
C GLU A 267 7.50 -13.03 -7.81
N THR A 268 7.12 -12.87 -9.08
CA THR A 268 7.68 -13.68 -10.20
C THR A 268 9.06 -13.20 -10.66
N ILE A 269 9.36 -11.91 -10.51
CA ILE A 269 10.64 -11.32 -10.91
C ILE A 269 11.72 -11.60 -9.86
N ASP A 270 11.32 -11.68 -8.59
CA ASP A 270 12.23 -11.84 -7.46
C ASP A 270 11.61 -12.72 -6.37
N PRO A 271 11.60 -14.05 -6.57
CA PRO A 271 10.95 -14.97 -5.65
C PRO A 271 11.68 -15.00 -4.30
N LYS A 272 10.96 -14.75 -3.20
CA LYS A 272 11.51 -14.77 -1.82
C LYS A 272 11.95 -16.15 -1.31
N SER A 273 11.72 -17.23 -2.04
CA SER A 273 11.98 -18.61 -1.56
C SER A 273 13.04 -19.33 -2.38
N ASP A 274 14.06 -19.88 -1.70
CA ASP A 274 15.07 -20.82 -2.24
C ASP A 274 14.48 -22.11 -2.82
N SER A 275 13.19 -22.36 -2.59
CA SER A 275 12.44 -23.33 -3.37
C SER A 275 11.77 -22.60 -4.51
N PRO A 276 12.02 -22.95 -5.79
CA PRO A 276 11.16 -22.48 -6.87
C PRO A 276 9.75 -22.93 -6.51
N ALA A 277 8.93 -22.02 -5.97
CA ALA A 277 7.52 -22.26 -5.79
C ALA A 277 7.05 -22.76 -7.15
N VAL A 278 6.42 -23.94 -7.17
CA VAL A 278 5.85 -24.52 -8.39
C VAL A 278 5.16 -23.37 -9.11
N PHE A 279 5.75 -22.94 -10.23
CA PHE A 279 5.25 -21.79 -10.97
C PHE A 279 3.86 -22.20 -11.41
N ASP A 280 2.86 -21.67 -10.74
CA ASP A 280 1.47 -21.96 -11.05
C ASP A 280 1.14 -21.23 -12.34
N GLU A 281 1.47 -21.89 -13.45
CA GLU A 281 1.30 -21.38 -14.81
C GLU A 281 -0.17 -21.03 -15.07
N ALA A 282 -1.11 -21.73 -14.43
CA ALA A 282 -2.53 -21.42 -14.52
C ALA A 282 -2.88 -20.11 -13.80
N ALA A 283 -2.39 -19.90 -12.57
CA ALA A 283 -2.58 -18.64 -11.84
C ALA A 283 -1.87 -17.46 -12.53
N ALA A 284 -0.64 -17.66 -13.02
CA ALA A 284 0.12 -16.64 -13.73
C ALA A 284 -0.60 -16.22 -15.03
N LYS A 285 -1.12 -17.18 -15.79
CA LYS A 285 -1.93 -16.93 -16.98
C LYS A 285 -3.24 -16.23 -16.65
N PHE A 286 -3.93 -16.62 -15.57
CA PHE A 286 -5.18 -16.00 -15.13
C PHE A 286 -4.99 -14.54 -14.72
N LEU A 287 -3.87 -14.23 -14.08
CA LEU A 287 -3.53 -12.89 -13.62
C LEU A 287 -3.00 -11.99 -14.75
N ASP A 288 -2.87 -12.51 -15.98
CA ASP A 288 -2.22 -11.88 -17.12
C ASP A 288 -0.76 -11.46 -16.80
N LEU A 289 -0.06 -12.22 -15.94
CA LEU A 289 1.36 -11.97 -15.66
C LEU A 289 2.13 -12.21 -16.96
N ALA A 290 2.97 -11.25 -17.35
CA ALA A 290 3.64 -11.23 -18.65
C ALA A 290 4.27 -12.59 -18.99
N LYS A 291 4.13 -13.03 -20.25
CA LYS A 291 4.69 -14.31 -20.71
C LYS A 291 6.21 -14.34 -20.46
N PRO A 292 6.77 -15.46 -19.93
CA PRO A 292 8.22 -15.63 -19.82
C PRO A 292 8.85 -15.46 -21.20
N GLY A 293 9.50 -14.32 -21.43
CA GLY A 293 9.99 -13.88 -22.75
C GLY A 293 9.83 -12.38 -23.02
N HIS A 294 8.77 -11.73 -22.50
CA HIS A 294 8.61 -10.27 -22.63
C HIS A 294 9.72 -9.48 -21.90
N GLN A 295 10.24 -10.03 -20.80
CA GLN A 295 11.36 -9.46 -20.04
C GLN A 295 12.66 -9.35 -20.86
N ARG A 296 12.84 -10.16 -21.92
CA ARG A 296 14.00 -10.07 -22.83
C ARG A 296 13.86 -8.97 -23.89
N ASN A 297 12.66 -8.43 -24.10
CA ASN A 297 12.39 -7.41 -25.13
C ASN A 297 12.57 -5.96 -24.63
N LEU A 298 12.98 -5.75 -23.37
CA LEU A 298 13.15 -4.41 -22.80
C LEU A 298 14.55 -3.83 -22.97
N PHE A 299 15.52 -4.62 -23.45
CA PHE A 299 16.83 -4.09 -23.83
C PHE A 299 16.73 -3.44 -25.21
N ILE A 300 16.87 -2.13 -25.27
CA ILE A 300 16.76 -1.33 -26.48
C ILE A 300 18.17 -1.08 -27.03
N PRO A 301 18.48 -1.43 -28.29
CA PRO A 301 19.78 -1.11 -28.87
C PRO A 301 20.09 0.40 -28.87
N ARG A 302 21.30 0.78 -28.44
CA ARG A 302 21.75 2.18 -28.30
C ARG A 302 21.52 3.04 -29.54
N TYR A 303 21.65 2.47 -30.75
CA TYR A 303 21.46 3.20 -32.03
C TYR A 303 20.01 3.65 -32.30
N LEU A 304 19.04 3.10 -31.56
CA LEU A 304 17.65 3.55 -31.60
C LEU A 304 17.42 4.80 -30.73
N ILE A 305 18.39 5.17 -29.90
CA ILE A 305 18.32 6.33 -29.01
C ILE A 305 19.15 7.47 -29.59
N GLU A 306 18.52 8.62 -29.78
CA GLU A 306 19.16 9.86 -30.17
C GLU A 306 19.19 10.79 -28.95
N LEU A 307 20.40 11.02 -28.41
CA LEU A 307 20.66 11.99 -27.36
C LEU A 307 21.00 13.34 -27.99
N ASP A 308 20.71 14.44 -27.29
CA ASP A 308 21.22 15.75 -27.65
C ASP A 308 22.75 15.80 -27.41
N PRO A 309 23.57 16.30 -28.35
CA PRO A 309 25.02 16.39 -28.17
C PRO A 309 25.45 17.12 -26.89
N GLU A 310 24.75 18.17 -26.48
CA GLU A 310 25.08 18.91 -25.23
C GLU A 310 24.79 18.08 -23.96
N VAL A 311 23.90 17.10 -24.09
CA VAL A 311 23.50 16.19 -23.02
C VAL A 311 24.43 14.97 -22.96
N ASP A 312 24.97 14.53 -24.09
CA ASP A 312 25.80 13.32 -24.19
C ASP A 312 27.10 13.45 -23.36
N GLU A 313 27.59 14.68 -23.21
CA GLU A 313 28.76 15.05 -22.40
C GLU A 313 28.41 15.46 -20.95
N SER A 314 27.13 15.36 -20.54
CA SER A 314 26.66 15.85 -19.24
C SER A 314 26.65 14.76 -18.15
N ASP A 315 26.98 15.17 -16.92
CA ASP A 315 26.80 14.38 -15.69
C ASP A 315 25.40 14.51 -15.07
N ALA A 316 24.46 15.12 -15.78
CA ALA A 316 23.09 15.22 -15.31
C ALA A 316 22.49 13.82 -15.06
N PRO A 317 21.75 13.62 -13.96
CA PRO A 317 21.16 12.32 -13.65
C PRO A 317 20.12 11.89 -14.69
N ARG A 318 19.64 12.83 -15.51
CA ARG A 318 18.51 12.64 -16.43
C ARG A 318 18.60 13.54 -17.63
N CYS A 319 17.96 13.11 -18.71
CA CYS A 319 17.86 13.94 -19.91
C CYS A 319 16.67 13.60 -20.81
N GLU A 320 16.37 14.49 -21.75
CA GLU A 320 15.44 14.23 -22.84
C GLU A 320 16.15 13.55 -24.01
N ALA A 321 15.43 12.72 -24.74
CA ALA A 321 15.94 12.02 -25.92
C ALA A 321 14.82 11.70 -26.92
N PHE A 322 15.22 11.22 -28.10
CA PHE A 322 14.30 10.63 -29.07
C PHE A 322 14.59 9.15 -29.23
N MET A 323 13.53 8.33 -29.14
CA MET A 323 13.58 6.90 -29.43
C MET A 323 12.99 6.64 -30.83
N LYS A 324 13.75 5.96 -31.68
CA LYS A 324 13.29 5.51 -33.00
C LYS A 324 12.37 4.30 -32.82
N THR A 325 11.17 4.41 -33.37
CA THR A 325 10.13 3.37 -33.38
C THR A 325 9.68 3.09 -34.82
N ALA A 326 8.93 2.01 -35.03
CA ALA A 326 8.34 1.71 -36.34
C ALA A 326 7.41 2.83 -36.86
N GLU A 327 6.80 3.59 -35.96
CA GLU A 327 5.86 4.69 -36.25
C GLU A 327 6.57 6.06 -36.39
N GLY A 328 7.89 6.10 -36.21
CA GLY A 328 8.70 7.33 -36.28
C GLY A 328 9.48 7.60 -34.99
N LYS A 329 9.86 8.86 -34.76
CA LYS A 329 10.59 9.27 -33.55
C LYS A 329 9.61 9.60 -32.42
N LYS A 330 9.77 8.95 -31.28
CA LYS A 330 9.01 9.23 -30.05
C LYS A 330 9.91 10.00 -29.08
N LYS A 331 9.42 11.11 -28.54
CA LYS A 331 10.13 11.83 -27.48
C LYS A 331 10.02 11.04 -26.18
N VAL A 332 11.16 10.83 -25.53
CA VAL A 332 11.30 10.04 -24.30
C VAL A 332 12.20 10.78 -23.33
N TRP A 333 12.14 10.37 -22.08
CA TRP A 333 13.08 10.80 -21.06
C TRP A 333 13.99 9.63 -20.70
N ILE A 334 15.20 9.92 -20.24
CA ILE A 334 16.17 8.93 -19.77
C ILE A 334 16.58 9.27 -18.35
N GLU A 335 16.57 8.25 -17.49
CA GLU A 335 17.18 8.27 -16.16
C GLU A 335 18.44 7.41 -16.19
N TRP A 336 19.56 7.97 -15.73
CA TRP A 336 20.87 7.34 -15.81
C TRP A 336 21.21 6.59 -14.51
N LYS A 337 21.69 5.36 -14.67
CA LYS A 337 22.31 4.57 -13.62
C LYS A 337 23.78 4.35 -13.95
N ASP A 338 24.66 4.97 -13.17
CA ASP A 338 26.10 4.73 -13.25
C ASP A 338 26.47 3.31 -12.82
N TYR A 339 27.51 2.77 -13.44
CA TYR A 339 28.21 1.57 -12.99
C TYR A 339 29.72 1.80 -12.99
N ASP A 340 30.42 1.23 -12.01
CA ASP A 340 31.88 1.27 -11.96
C ASP A 340 32.46 -0.06 -12.46
N ASN A 341 33.59 0.00 -13.19
CA ASN A 341 34.37 -1.18 -13.56
C ASN A 341 35.33 -1.65 -12.46
N THR A 342 35.39 -0.95 -11.33
CA THR A 342 36.37 -1.27 -10.29
C THR A 342 35.79 -2.21 -9.24
N ASP A 343 36.16 -3.49 -9.34
CA ASP A 343 36.09 -4.51 -8.27
C ASP A 343 36.86 -4.12 -6.97
N ALA A 344 37.29 -2.86 -6.84
CA ALA A 344 38.22 -2.38 -5.83
C ALA A 344 37.57 -1.96 -4.50
N GLN A 345 36.25 -1.72 -4.47
CA GLN A 345 35.52 -1.40 -3.24
C GLN A 345 34.81 -2.66 -2.71
N PRO A 346 35.06 -3.08 -1.44
CA PRO A 346 34.34 -4.20 -0.84
C PRO A 346 32.84 -3.91 -0.80
N GLY A 347 32.04 -4.63 -1.61
CA GLY A 347 30.59 -4.49 -1.68
C GLY A 347 30.04 -3.77 -2.92
N SER A 348 30.86 -3.42 -3.92
CA SER A 348 30.38 -3.00 -5.24
C SER A 348 29.87 -4.19 -6.06
N LEU A 349 28.88 -3.95 -6.91
CA LEU A 349 28.27 -4.95 -7.79
C LEU A 349 28.99 -5.02 -9.12
N SER A 350 29.06 -6.20 -9.73
CA SER A 350 29.56 -6.33 -11.10
C SER A 350 28.63 -5.63 -12.09
N LYS A 351 29.15 -5.21 -13.24
CA LYS A 351 28.32 -4.67 -14.35
C LYS A 351 27.18 -5.62 -14.72
N THR A 352 27.44 -6.92 -14.75
CA THR A 352 26.43 -7.95 -15.05
C THR A 352 25.30 -7.98 -14.02
N ASP A 353 25.61 -7.83 -12.73
CA ASP A 353 24.61 -7.77 -11.67
C ASP A 353 23.76 -6.49 -11.77
N ILE A 354 24.40 -5.36 -12.10
CA ILE A 354 23.71 -4.08 -12.28
C ILE A 354 22.75 -4.17 -13.48
N ILE A 355 23.18 -4.74 -14.60
CA ILE A 355 22.34 -4.96 -15.78
C ILE A 355 21.13 -5.85 -15.44
N GLU A 356 21.34 -6.94 -14.70
CA GLU A 356 20.23 -7.82 -14.28
C GLU A 356 19.24 -7.09 -13.38
N ARG A 357 19.71 -6.27 -12.43
CA ARG A 357 18.84 -5.44 -11.59
C ARG A 357 18.06 -4.41 -12.39
N VAL A 358 18.72 -3.70 -13.31
CA VAL A 358 18.05 -2.73 -14.18
C VAL A 358 17.03 -3.42 -15.09
N ARG A 359 17.31 -4.64 -15.57
CA ARG A 359 16.35 -5.45 -16.33
C ARG A 359 15.11 -5.79 -15.52
N LYS A 360 15.26 -6.29 -14.29
CA LYS A 360 14.16 -6.57 -13.36
C LYS A 360 13.34 -5.30 -13.08
N LEU A 361 14.04 -4.19 -12.83
CA LEU A 361 13.43 -2.90 -12.56
C LEU A 361 12.65 -2.36 -13.77
N ALA A 362 13.23 -2.42 -14.97
CA ALA A 362 12.58 -2.01 -16.20
C ALA A 362 11.32 -2.85 -16.44
N ALA A 363 11.35 -4.16 -16.16
CA ALA A 363 10.18 -5.02 -16.24
C ALA A 363 9.06 -4.60 -15.26
N LEU A 364 9.41 -4.29 -14.00
CA LEU A 364 8.45 -3.77 -13.01
C LEU A 364 7.84 -2.44 -13.45
N LEU A 365 8.66 -1.51 -13.93
CA LEU A 365 8.19 -0.18 -14.35
C LEU A 365 7.44 -0.19 -15.68
N ASN A 366 7.66 -1.22 -16.51
CA ASN A 366 6.93 -1.47 -17.76
C ASN A 366 5.58 -2.19 -17.53
N HIS A 367 5.39 -2.89 -16.41
CA HIS A 367 4.14 -3.61 -16.17
C HIS A 367 2.89 -2.71 -16.29
N SER A 368 1.89 -3.18 -17.05
CA SER A 368 0.65 -2.47 -17.32
C SER A 368 -0.57 -3.40 -17.13
N PRO A 369 -1.70 -2.91 -16.58
CA PRO A 369 -1.94 -1.55 -16.09
C PRO A 369 -1.21 -1.31 -14.76
N LYS A 370 -0.61 -0.13 -14.63
CA LYS A 370 0.03 0.28 -13.38
C LYS A 370 -0.99 0.95 -12.45
N PRO A 371 -0.97 0.67 -11.13
CA PRO A 371 -1.76 1.44 -10.18
C PRO A 371 -1.42 2.93 -10.27
N GLU A 372 -2.41 3.78 -10.53
CA GLU A 372 -2.22 5.25 -10.62
C GLU A 372 -1.59 5.83 -9.36
N ALA A 373 -1.89 5.23 -8.20
CA ALA A 373 -1.34 5.64 -6.93
C ALA A 373 0.18 5.43 -6.81
N PHE A 374 0.82 4.62 -7.66
CA PHE A 374 2.28 4.53 -7.71
C PHE A 374 2.93 5.80 -8.24
N ARG A 375 2.20 6.63 -8.98
CA ARG A 375 2.73 7.89 -9.53
C ARG A 375 4.05 7.70 -10.31
N THR A 376 4.31 6.53 -10.90
CA THR A 376 5.57 6.29 -11.64
C THR A 376 5.34 6.38 -13.14
N PRO A 377 6.25 7.01 -13.89
CA PRO A 377 6.17 7.04 -15.34
C PRO A 377 6.30 5.62 -15.92
N HIS A 378 5.73 5.40 -17.10
CA HIS A 378 5.80 4.10 -17.77
C HIS A 378 7.18 3.91 -18.39
N CYS A 379 7.88 2.82 -18.02
CA CYS A 379 9.19 2.50 -18.58
C CYS A 379 9.00 1.74 -19.91
N LEU A 380 9.70 2.17 -20.95
CA LEU A 380 9.68 1.57 -22.28
C LEU A 380 10.80 0.53 -22.47
N GLY A 381 11.82 0.57 -21.62
CA GLY A 381 12.98 -0.31 -21.68
C GLY A 381 14.22 0.35 -21.10
N PHE A 382 15.38 -0.25 -21.35
CA PHE A 382 16.68 0.29 -20.94
C PHE A 382 17.74 -0.02 -21.99
N PHE A 383 18.85 0.70 -21.96
CA PHE A 383 20.00 0.49 -22.86
C PHE A 383 21.32 0.75 -22.14
N ASP A 384 22.43 0.25 -22.69
CA ASP A 384 23.79 0.60 -22.25
C ASP A 384 24.31 1.76 -23.11
N LYS A 385 24.82 2.83 -22.48
CA LYS A 385 25.40 3.98 -23.20
C LYS A 385 26.71 3.59 -23.87
N ALA A 386 27.49 2.72 -23.22
CA ALA A 386 28.77 2.26 -23.72
C ALA A 386 28.63 1.59 -25.10
N ASP A 387 29.55 1.93 -26.01
CA ASP A 387 29.60 1.28 -27.33
C ASP A 387 30.04 -0.18 -27.16
N PRO A 388 29.24 -1.16 -27.62
CA PRO A 388 29.58 -2.58 -27.49
C PRO A 388 30.86 -2.99 -28.26
N ASN A 389 31.36 -2.14 -29.17
CA ASN A 389 32.59 -2.40 -29.92
C ASN A 389 33.86 -1.92 -29.20
N ILE A 390 33.72 -1.18 -28.09
CA ILE A 390 34.84 -0.68 -27.28
C ILE A 390 35.04 -1.65 -26.11
N SER A 391 36.31 -1.98 -25.81
CA SER A 391 36.66 -2.81 -24.65
C SER A 391 36.21 -2.11 -23.36
N GLU A 392 35.73 -2.85 -22.36
CA GLU A 392 35.22 -2.26 -21.11
C GLU A 392 36.26 -1.34 -20.42
N ASP A 393 37.54 -1.68 -20.51
CA ASP A 393 38.65 -0.89 -19.95
C ASP A 393 38.83 0.47 -20.64
N ASP A 394 38.43 0.56 -21.92
CA ASP A 394 38.61 1.74 -22.78
C ASP A 394 37.34 2.62 -22.83
N VAL A 395 36.24 2.22 -22.18
CA VAL A 395 35.00 3.01 -22.11
C VAL A 395 35.21 4.21 -21.18
N ASP A 396 34.87 5.41 -21.68
CA ASP A 396 34.90 6.66 -20.92
C ASP A 396 34.02 6.54 -19.65
N ILE A 397 34.46 7.14 -18.54
CA ILE A 397 33.71 7.14 -17.28
C ILE A 397 32.29 7.71 -17.48
N LEU A 398 32.14 8.72 -18.33
CA LEU A 398 30.84 9.34 -18.65
C LEU A 398 29.91 8.43 -19.48
N ASP A 399 30.46 7.39 -20.10
CA ASP A 399 29.73 6.40 -20.90
C ASP A 399 29.38 5.13 -20.10
N ARG A 400 29.89 4.99 -18.87
CA ARG A 400 29.61 3.84 -17.97
C ARG A 400 28.25 3.98 -17.28
N ARG A 401 27.20 4.06 -18.10
CA ARG A 401 25.83 4.32 -17.66
C ARG A 401 24.83 3.44 -18.37
N LEU A 402 23.86 2.94 -17.62
CA LEU A 402 22.63 2.36 -18.16
C LEU A 402 21.56 3.45 -18.20
N GLY A 403 20.86 3.59 -19.33
CA GLY A 403 19.76 4.52 -19.48
C GLY A 403 18.41 3.82 -19.38
N LEU A 404 17.61 4.13 -18.36
CA LEU A 404 16.20 3.73 -18.26
C LEU A 404 15.33 4.70 -19.06
N ILE A 405 14.55 4.17 -20.02
CA ILE A 405 13.77 4.97 -20.96
C ILE A 405 12.34 5.07 -20.43
N PHE A 406 11.83 6.28 -20.22
CA PHE A 406 10.44 6.48 -19.82
C PHE A 406 9.63 7.28 -20.84
N GLU A 407 8.35 6.93 -20.89
CA GLU A 407 7.34 7.66 -21.63
C GLU A 407 6.97 8.97 -20.91
N ARG A 408 6.82 10.03 -21.70
CA ARG A 408 6.26 11.30 -21.23
C ARG A 408 4.74 11.17 -21.07
N PRO A 409 4.13 11.77 -20.03
CA PRO A 409 2.68 11.80 -19.90
C PRO A 409 2.02 12.43 -21.14
N SER A 410 1.02 11.75 -21.68
CA SER A 410 0.22 12.21 -22.82
C SER A 410 -0.89 13.13 -22.32
N ASP A 411 -0.65 14.43 -22.29
CA ASP A 411 -1.66 15.46 -22.00
C ASP A 411 -1.39 16.69 -22.88
N ASP A 412 -2.41 17.11 -23.63
CA ASP A 412 -2.33 18.22 -24.57
C ASP A 412 -1.96 19.55 -23.86
N ASN A 413 -2.25 19.69 -22.57
CA ASN A 413 -1.95 20.88 -21.80
C ASN A 413 -0.50 20.96 -21.33
N LEU A 414 0.27 19.87 -21.41
CA LEU A 414 1.66 19.82 -20.98
C LEU A 414 2.61 20.37 -22.05
N GLN A 415 3.70 20.99 -21.59
CA GLN A 415 4.80 21.36 -22.47
C GLN A 415 5.52 20.10 -22.95
N THR A 416 5.62 19.98 -24.27
CA THR A 416 6.30 18.86 -24.92
C THR A 416 7.77 19.15 -25.18
N SER A 417 8.20 20.42 -25.12
CA SER A 417 9.58 20.85 -25.38
C SER A 417 10.49 20.75 -24.16
N LEU A 418 10.02 21.14 -22.97
CA LEU A 418 10.85 21.21 -21.76
C LEU A 418 11.01 19.85 -21.04
N PRO A 419 12.17 19.63 -20.38
CA PRO A 419 12.32 18.52 -19.45
C PRO A 419 11.38 18.69 -18.24
N PRO A 420 10.98 17.59 -17.59
CA PRO A 420 10.27 17.70 -16.32
C PRO A 420 11.16 18.37 -15.27
N VAL A 421 10.52 19.02 -14.30
CA VAL A 421 11.18 19.73 -13.21
C VAL A 421 11.03 18.96 -11.91
N SER A 422 12.10 18.84 -11.16
CA SER A 422 12.08 18.25 -9.83
C SER A 422 11.56 19.21 -8.77
N LEU A 423 11.02 18.67 -7.68
CA LEU A 423 10.69 19.45 -6.49
C LEU A 423 11.91 20.23 -5.99
N ARG A 424 13.10 19.63 -6.08
CA ARG A 424 14.35 20.30 -5.73
C ARG A 424 14.54 21.61 -6.50
N GLU A 425 14.42 21.57 -7.82
CA GLU A 425 14.57 22.76 -8.66
C GLU A 425 13.49 23.80 -8.33
N LEU A 426 12.26 23.38 -8.06
CA LEU A 426 11.17 24.28 -7.66
C LEU A 426 11.40 24.93 -6.28
N LEU A 427 12.07 24.25 -5.36
CA LEU A 427 12.43 24.79 -4.04
C LEU A 427 13.58 25.80 -4.13
N GLN A 428 14.46 25.66 -5.12
CA GLN A 428 15.64 26.51 -5.32
C GLN A 428 15.38 27.70 -6.24
N ASP A 429 14.40 27.61 -7.15
CA ASP A 429 14.12 28.67 -8.12
C ASP A 429 13.48 29.89 -7.44
N PRO A 430 14.16 31.04 -7.37
CA PRO A 430 13.62 32.25 -6.73
C PRO A 430 12.43 32.85 -7.49
N LYS A 431 12.20 32.44 -8.75
CA LYS A 431 11.04 32.85 -9.56
C LYS A 431 9.78 32.06 -9.17
N VAL A 432 9.94 30.86 -8.61
CA VAL A 432 8.81 30.03 -8.17
C VAL A 432 8.34 30.53 -6.80
N ARG A 433 7.12 31.04 -6.77
CA ARG A 433 6.49 31.46 -5.52
C ARG A 433 6.17 30.24 -4.64
N LYS A 434 6.42 30.35 -3.33
CA LYS A 434 5.96 29.37 -2.31
C LYS A 434 4.46 29.06 -2.52
N PRO A 435 4.08 27.81 -2.83
CA PRO A 435 2.70 27.41 -3.05
C PRO A 435 1.83 27.54 -1.81
N ARG A 436 0.52 27.54 -2.02
CA ARG A 436 -0.44 27.60 -0.91
C ARG A 436 -0.30 26.38 -0.01
N VAL A 437 -0.65 26.51 1.27
CA VAL A 437 -0.66 25.39 2.23
C VAL A 437 -1.45 24.21 1.66
N THR A 438 -2.62 24.45 1.07
CA THR A 438 -3.45 23.41 0.45
C THR A 438 -2.73 22.61 -0.64
N GLU A 439 -1.95 23.28 -1.50
CA GLU A 439 -1.21 22.62 -2.57
C GLU A 439 -0.07 21.76 -2.02
N ARG A 440 0.63 22.26 -1.00
CA ARG A 440 1.71 21.55 -0.31
C ARG A 440 1.19 20.33 0.45
N VAL A 441 0.00 20.44 1.07
CA VAL A 441 -0.71 19.31 1.69
C VAL A 441 -1.10 18.26 0.64
N TYR A 442 -1.63 18.66 -0.52
CA TYR A 442 -1.96 17.71 -1.59
C TYR A 442 -0.73 16.96 -2.09
N LEU A 443 0.39 17.65 -2.26
CA LEU A 443 1.65 17.04 -2.65
C LEU A 443 2.15 16.04 -1.58
N ALA A 444 2.17 16.45 -0.32
CA ALA A 444 2.55 15.60 0.81
C ALA A 444 1.71 14.32 0.86
N HIS A 445 0.38 14.47 0.78
CA HIS A 445 -0.55 13.34 0.76
C HIS A 445 -0.31 12.43 -0.45
N ALA A 446 -0.11 13.00 -1.65
CA ALA A 446 0.15 12.22 -2.87
C ALA A 446 1.43 11.38 -2.76
N ILE A 447 2.52 11.94 -2.24
CA ILE A 447 3.80 11.22 -2.05
C ILE A 447 3.66 10.18 -0.94
N SER A 448 3.03 10.50 0.19
CA SER A 448 2.84 9.54 1.29
C SER A 448 1.97 8.36 0.88
N ASN A 449 0.91 8.62 0.10
CA ASN A 449 0.03 7.59 -0.42
C ASN A 449 0.75 6.71 -1.46
N CYS A 450 1.56 7.32 -2.33
CA CYS A 450 2.43 6.59 -3.24
C CYS A 450 3.35 5.63 -2.49
N LEU A 451 4.03 6.11 -1.44
CA LEU A 451 4.94 5.29 -0.65
C LEU A 451 4.20 4.13 0.05
N LEU A 452 3.01 4.37 0.59
CA LEU A 452 2.17 3.34 1.20
C LEU A 452 1.88 2.20 0.22
N TYR A 453 1.51 2.53 -1.03
CA TYR A 453 1.20 1.52 -2.05
C TYR A 453 2.43 0.76 -2.55
N LEU A 454 3.59 1.43 -2.67
CA LEU A 454 4.86 0.75 -2.95
C LEU A 454 5.18 -0.27 -1.85
N HIS A 455 5.04 0.12 -0.59
CA HIS A 455 5.28 -0.77 0.55
C HIS A 455 4.29 -1.94 0.64
N ALA A 456 3.04 -1.76 0.22
CA ALA A 456 2.01 -2.80 0.19
C ALA A 456 2.33 -3.94 -0.81
N VAL A 457 3.04 -3.62 -1.90
CA VAL A 457 3.51 -4.61 -2.89
C VAL A 457 4.96 -5.04 -2.66
N HIS A 458 5.50 -4.74 -1.47
CA HIS A 458 6.91 -4.96 -1.09
C HIS A 458 7.91 -4.36 -2.07
N TRP A 459 7.72 -3.11 -2.47
CA TRP A 459 8.70 -2.36 -3.25
C TRP A 459 9.29 -1.24 -2.40
N LEU A 460 10.60 -1.25 -2.19
CA LEU A 460 11.33 -0.19 -1.48
C LEU A 460 11.90 0.82 -2.48
N HIS A 461 11.75 2.11 -2.20
CA HIS A 461 12.22 3.17 -3.10
C HIS A 461 13.72 3.43 -2.93
N LYS A 462 14.19 3.59 -1.68
CA LYS A 462 15.59 3.80 -1.23
C LYS A 462 16.31 5.05 -1.69
N GLY A 463 15.78 5.74 -2.69
CA GLY A 463 16.29 7.03 -3.17
C GLY A 463 15.30 8.17 -2.95
N LEU A 464 14.30 8.04 -2.07
CA LEU A 464 13.24 9.04 -1.97
C LEU A 464 13.83 10.39 -1.51
N ARG A 465 13.72 11.43 -2.34
CA ARG A 465 14.25 12.79 -2.10
C ARG A 465 13.60 13.80 -3.04
N SER A 466 13.78 15.10 -2.80
CA SER A 466 13.20 16.17 -3.63
C SER A 466 13.60 16.12 -5.12
N HIS A 467 14.80 15.64 -5.46
CA HIS A 467 15.24 15.42 -6.85
C HIS A 467 14.41 14.37 -7.59
N ASN A 468 13.75 13.49 -6.85
CA ASN A 468 13.03 12.32 -7.36
C ASN A 468 11.52 12.51 -7.39
N VAL A 469 11.04 13.69 -6.99
CA VAL A 469 9.65 14.09 -7.13
C VAL A 469 9.58 15.05 -8.31
N LEU A 470 8.94 14.65 -9.39
CA LEU A 470 8.95 15.37 -10.66
C LEU A 470 7.58 15.93 -11.02
N PHE A 471 7.60 16.99 -11.82
CA PHE A 471 6.42 17.60 -12.40
C PHE A 471 6.66 17.90 -13.87
N PHE A 472 5.58 17.84 -14.66
CA PHE A 472 5.59 18.34 -16.02
C PHE A 472 4.90 19.70 -16.04
N ARG A 473 5.55 20.69 -16.67
CA ARG A 473 4.99 22.04 -16.77
C ARG A 473 3.86 22.07 -17.79
N THR A 474 2.81 22.82 -17.49
CA THR A 474 1.75 23.18 -18.44
C THR A 474 2.27 24.21 -19.44
N ARG A 475 1.57 24.40 -20.57
CA ARG A 475 1.93 25.41 -21.59
C ARG A 475 2.04 26.83 -21.03
N ASP A 476 1.38 27.12 -19.90
CA ASP A 476 1.46 28.40 -19.17
C ASP A 476 2.58 28.44 -18.12
N ASP A 477 3.52 27.50 -18.17
CA ASP A 477 4.69 27.38 -17.29
C ASP A 477 4.35 27.13 -15.80
N HIS A 478 3.19 26.52 -15.54
CA HIS A 478 2.75 26.12 -14.21
C HIS A 478 2.90 24.61 -13.96
N VAL A 479 2.96 24.21 -12.70
CA VAL A 479 2.99 22.80 -12.29
C VAL A 479 1.72 22.47 -11.48
N ASP A 480 1.14 21.29 -11.70
CA ASP A 480 0.08 20.78 -10.83
C ASP A 480 0.67 19.91 -9.72
N TYR A 481 0.70 20.46 -8.50
CA TYR A 481 1.21 19.76 -7.31
C TYR A 481 0.39 18.52 -6.92
N ARG A 482 -0.78 18.28 -7.52
CA ARG A 482 -1.59 17.07 -7.34
C ARG A 482 -1.14 15.90 -8.24
N GLN A 483 -0.29 16.18 -9.21
CA GLN A 483 0.19 15.21 -10.21
C GLN A 483 1.73 15.05 -10.16
N PRO A 484 2.32 14.75 -8.98
CA PRO A 484 3.73 14.42 -8.94
C PRO A 484 3.99 13.07 -9.61
N TYR A 485 5.19 12.94 -10.19
CA TYR A 485 5.74 11.67 -10.64
C TYR A 485 6.94 11.30 -9.78
N LEU A 486 6.95 10.08 -9.25
CA LEU A 486 8.08 9.55 -8.51
C LEU A 486 9.06 8.88 -9.48
N SER A 487 10.35 9.16 -9.30
CA SER A 487 11.46 8.66 -10.12
C SER A 487 12.69 8.34 -9.26
N GLY A 488 13.84 8.01 -9.86
CA GLY A 488 15.05 7.63 -9.14
C GLY A 488 14.92 6.25 -8.52
N PHE A 489 14.38 5.31 -9.29
CA PHE A 489 14.21 3.91 -8.89
C PHE A 489 15.52 3.10 -9.03
N ASP A 490 16.62 3.74 -9.40
CA ASP A 490 17.98 3.22 -9.61
C ASP A 490 18.55 2.36 -8.48
N PHE A 491 18.02 2.53 -7.26
CA PHE A 491 18.38 1.73 -6.09
C PHE A 491 17.23 0.86 -5.59
N SER A 492 16.02 1.05 -6.12
CA SER A 492 14.79 0.38 -5.69
C SER A 492 14.88 -1.13 -5.86
N ARG A 493 14.19 -1.87 -4.99
CA ARG A 493 14.11 -3.33 -5.11
C ARG A 493 12.91 -3.90 -4.36
N PRO A 494 12.58 -5.18 -4.58
CA PRO A 494 11.65 -5.91 -3.73
C PRO A 494 12.15 -6.02 -2.27
N GLY A 495 11.27 -5.74 -1.31
CA GLY A 495 11.59 -5.57 0.11
C GLY A 495 12.20 -6.79 0.80
N GLY A 496 12.09 -7.98 0.19
CA GLY A 496 12.59 -9.25 0.72
C GLY A 496 13.73 -9.91 -0.05
N SER A 497 14.34 -9.24 -1.04
CA SER A 497 15.38 -9.89 -1.85
C SER A 497 16.68 -10.16 -1.09
N ASP A 498 17.36 -11.28 -1.32
CA ASP A 498 18.71 -11.49 -0.75
C ASP A 498 19.81 -10.71 -1.48
N GLU A 499 19.42 -9.94 -2.51
CA GLU A 499 20.33 -9.10 -3.27
C GLU A 499 21.07 -8.10 -2.35
N MET A 500 22.39 -8.06 -2.46
CA MET A 500 23.23 -7.13 -1.71
C MET A 500 22.76 -5.69 -1.94
N THR A 501 22.59 -4.91 -0.87
CA THR A 501 22.17 -3.50 -1.00
C THR A 501 23.29 -2.75 -1.72
N ASP A 502 23.01 -2.27 -2.93
CA ASP A 502 23.94 -1.44 -3.69
C ASP A 502 24.41 -0.28 -2.80
N ALA A 503 25.72 -0.12 -2.68
CA ALA A 503 26.28 0.92 -1.84
C ALA A 503 26.07 2.26 -2.55
N PRO A 504 25.34 3.20 -1.95
CA PRO A 504 25.27 4.52 -2.54
C PRO A 504 26.67 5.13 -2.62
N GLY A 505 26.92 5.89 -3.69
CA GLY A 505 28.10 6.74 -3.77
C GLY A 505 28.16 7.71 -2.59
N ASP A 506 29.36 8.21 -2.29
CA ASP A 506 29.63 9.19 -1.23
C ASP A 506 29.08 10.57 -1.63
N ASP A 507 27.76 10.72 -1.52
CA ASP A 507 27.03 11.95 -1.79
C ASP A 507 26.38 12.47 -0.50
N ALA A 508 27.04 13.48 0.07
CA ALA A 508 26.62 14.12 1.31
C ALA A 508 25.22 14.75 1.21
N GLU A 509 24.78 15.17 0.02
CA GLU A 509 23.46 15.76 -0.20
C GLU A 509 22.38 14.68 -0.19
N HIS A 510 22.63 13.56 -0.86
CA HIS A 510 21.72 12.41 -0.82
C HIS A 510 21.60 11.83 0.59
N ASP A 511 22.69 11.81 1.36
CA ASP A 511 22.69 11.27 2.71
C ASP A 511 21.87 12.10 3.72
N LEU A 512 21.53 13.36 3.42
CA LEU A 512 20.61 14.15 4.25
C LEU A 512 19.21 13.53 4.31
N TYR A 513 18.78 12.86 3.24
CA TYR A 513 17.49 12.18 3.17
C TYR A 513 17.56 10.73 3.66
N ARG A 514 18.75 10.15 3.82
CA ARG A 514 18.91 8.77 4.26
C ARG A 514 18.79 8.67 5.78
N HIS A 515 18.08 7.64 6.23
CA HIS A 515 18.04 7.30 7.64
C HIS A 515 19.47 7.14 8.20
N PRO A 516 19.78 7.59 9.43
CA PRO A 516 21.14 7.57 9.97
C PRO A 516 21.86 6.21 9.91
N ASN A 517 21.11 5.10 10.00
CA ASN A 517 21.67 3.75 9.92
C ASN A 517 21.93 3.26 8.47
N ALA A 518 21.48 4.00 7.45
CA ALA A 518 21.65 3.70 6.03
C ALA A 518 22.55 4.69 5.27
N GLN A 519 23.14 5.66 5.96
CA GLN A 519 24.05 6.65 5.36
C GLN A 519 25.31 5.99 4.79
N SER A 520 25.85 6.56 3.70
CA SER A 520 27.00 6.02 2.98
C SER A 520 28.25 5.90 3.87
N ASN A 521 28.40 6.82 4.82
CA ASN A 521 29.53 6.89 5.75
C ASN A 521 29.65 5.70 6.72
N ARG A 522 28.61 4.88 6.90
CA ARG A 522 28.62 3.74 7.84
C ARG A 522 29.34 2.50 7.31
N ARG A 523 29.71 2.45 6.04
CA ARG A 523 30.43 1.34 5.38
C ARG A 523 29.95 -0.06 5.85
N ARG A 524 30.68 -0.71 6.77
CA ARG A 524 30.40 -2.08 7.26
C ARG A 524 29.25 -2.16 8.27
N ASP A 525 28.94 -1.08 8.98
CA ASP A 525 27.86 -1.02 9.98
C ASP A 525 26.54 -0.51 9.37
N ARG A 526 26.48 -0.39 8.03
CA ARG A 526 25.31 0.08 7.32
C ARG A 526 24.23 -0.98 7.34
N GLU A 527 23.05 -0.61 7.83
CA GLU A 527 21.89 -1.49 7.79
C GLU A 527 21.32 -1.62 6.38
N ARG A 528 20.76 -2.80 6.09
CA ARG A 528 19.97 -3.05 4.88
C ARG A 528 18.80 -2.06 4.83
N SER A 529 18.50 -1.50 3.66
CA SER A 529 17.35 -0.60 3.51
C SER A 529 16.04 -1.30 3.91
N LYS A 530 15.19 -0.58 4.65
CA LYS A 530 13.89 -1.05 5.15
C LYS A 530 12.78 -0.04 4.82
N LYS A 531 11.52 -0.38 5.12
CA LYS A 531 10.36 0.48 4.87
C LYS A 531 10.44 1.75 5.73
N SER A 532 10.83 1.60 6.99
CA SER A 532 11.02 2.74 7.91
C SER A 532 12.04 3.77 7.39
N PHE A 533 13.00 3.36 6.57
CA PHE A 533 14.00 4.28 6.02
C PHE A 533 13.43 5.14 4.89
N ASP A 534 12.56 4.58 4.05
CA ASP A 534 11.82 5.40 3.07
C ASP A 534 10.87 6.37 3.77
N ILE A 535 10.26 5.96 4.89
CA ILE A 535 9.38 6.82 5.71
C ILE A 535 10.17 7.99 6.32
N TYR A 536 11.40 7.74 6.80
CA TYR A 536 12.30 8.81 7.24
C TYR A 536 12.57 9.82 6.12
N SER A 537 12.91 9.34 4.92
CA SER A 537 13.14 10.21 3.75
C SER A 537 11.92 11.04 3.39
N LEU A 538 10.71 10.47 3.53
CA LEU A 538 9.46 11.23 3.40
C LEU A 538 9.38 12.34 4.46
N GLY A 539 9.72 12.05 5.72
CA GLY A 539 9.76 13.06 6.79
C GLY A 539 10.65 14.26 6.45
N VAL A 540 11.81 14.02 5.85
CA VAL A 540 12.70 15.09 5.36
C VAL A 540 12.02 15.92 4.27
N ILE A 541 11.38 15.28 3.28
CA ILE A 541 10.62 15.99 2.24
C ILE A 541 9.46 16.80 2.84
N LEU A 542 8.77 16.29 3.87
CA LEU A 542 7.69 17.03 4.53
C LEU A 542 8.19 18.33 5.17
N VAL A 543 9.40 18.33 5.75
CA VAL A 543 10.05 19.56 6.26
C VAL A 543 10.33 20.54 5.11
N GLU A 544 10.84 20.06 3.98
CA GLU A 544 11.08 20.89 2.80
C GLU A 544 9.78 21.50 2.28
N LEU A 545 8.70 20.72 2.24
CA LEU A 545 7.37 21.21 1.85
C LEU A 545 6.87 22.25 2.85
N ALA A 546 7.06 22.07 4.16
CA ALA A 546 6.61 23.02 5.17
C ALA A 546 7.26 24.40 5.01
N HIS A 547 8.57 24.43 4.80
CA HIS A 547 9.29 25.69 4.67
C HIS A 547 9.37 26.21 3.23
N TRP A 548 9.14 25.35 2.24
CA TRP A 548 9.41 25.57 0.82
C TRP A 548 10.86 25.97 0.57
N ARG A 549 11.78 25.18 1.13
CA ARG A 549 13.23 25.32 0.98
C ARG A 549 13.89 23.94 1.02
N PRO A 550 15.05 23.76 0.37
CA PRO A 550 15.87 22.56 0.55
C PRO A 550 16.23 22.33 2.02
N VAL A 551 16.34 21.06 2.43
CA VAL A 551 16.61 20.70 3.84
C VAL A 551 17.91 21.29 4.36
N GLU A 552 18.95 21.40 3.52
CA GLU A 552 20.22 22.00 3.93
C GLU A 552 20.10 23.49 4.24
N ASP A 553 19.21 24.22 3.58
CA ASP A 553 18.96 25.63 3.88
C ASP A 553 18.17 25.77 5.18
N VAL A 554 17.21 24.88 5.42
CA VAL A 554 16.46 24.79 6.69
C VAL A 554 17.41 24.52 7.86
N LEU A 555 18.39 23.63 7.66
CA LEU A 555 19.38 23.28 8.67
C LEU A 555 20.60 24.22 8.70
N SER A 556 20.71 25.15 7.75
CA SER A 556 21.90 26.01 7.55
C SER A 556 23.20 25.20 7.37
N ILE A 557 23.12 24.09 6.63
CA ILE A 557 24.24 23.21 6.30
C ILE A 557 24.88 23.68 4.99
N ASP A 558 26.17 23.99 5.05
CA ASP A 558 26.98 24.19 3.83
C ASP A 558 27.39 22.82 3.27
N ILE A 559 26.72 22.35 2.21
CA ILE A 559 26.97 21.07 1.54
C ILE A 559 28.43 20.92 1.10
N ARG A 560 29.05 22.01 0.61
CA ARG A 560 30.45 21.97 0.15
C ARG A 560 31.39 21.63 1.29
N ARG A 561 31.07 22.11 2.50
CA ARG A 561 31.79 21.79 3.72
C ARG A 561 31.34 20.49 4.38
N ALA A 562 30.15 19.98 4.07
CA ALA A 562 29.65 18.72 4.60
C ALA A 562 30.30 17.50 3.90
N ARG A 563 30.75 17.67 2.65
CA ARG A 563 31.51 16.65 1.91
C ARG A 563 32.73 16.19 2.74
N GLY A 564 32.80 14.90 3.05
CA GLY A 564 33.86 14.31 3.87
C GLY A 564 33.75 14.53 5.38
N ARG A 565 32.67 15.16 5.89
CA ARG A 565 32.39 15.33 7.32
C ARG A 565 31.12 14.59 7.74
N PRO A 566 31.22 13.27 8.01
CA PRO A 566 30.06 12.44 8.32
C PRO A 566 29.30 12.86 9.58
N ASP A 567 29.95 13.57 10.51
CA ASP A 567 29.31 14.10 11.72
C ASP A 567 28.13 15.02 11.44
N VAL A 568 28.24 15.89 10.42
CA VAL A 568 27.20 16.85 10.04
C VAL A 568 25.94 16.11 9.56
N VAL A 569 26.16 15.10 8.73
CA VAL A 569 25.11 14.27 8.14
C VAL A 569 24.47 13.34 9.19
N ARG A 570 25.25 12.87 10.17
CA ARG A 570 24.75 12.04 11.27
C ARG A 570 23.79 12.78 12.20
N GLY A 571 24.01 14.07 12.43
CA GLY A 571 23.18 14.90 13.32
C GLY A 571 21.90 15.46 12.68
N VAL A 572 21.63 15.18 11.41
CA VAL A 572 20.46 15.72 10.67
C VAL A 572 19.15 15.32 11.34
N ARG A 573 19.02 14.06 11.76
CA ARG A 573 17.78 13.57 12.38
C ARG A 573 17.53 14.26 13.71
N GLU A 574 18.55 14.33 14.58
CA GLU A 574 18.45 15.00 15.87
C GLU A 574 18.14 16.47 15.70
N ALA A 575 18.79 17.15 14.75
CA ALA A 575 18.51 18.54 14.43
C ALA A 575 17.06 18.72 13.97
N LEU A 576 16.58 17.94 13.00
CA LEU A 576 15.19 18.05 12.53
C LEU A 576 14.13 17.73 13.59
N LEU A 577 14.50 16.98 14.63
CA LEU A 577 13.63 16.64 15.77
C LEU A 577 13.74 17.63 16.94
N GLU A 578 14.57 18.68 16.84
CA GLU A 578 14.60 19.77 17.81
C GLU A 578 13.21 20.42 17.92
N GLU A 579 12.76 20.66 19.16
CA GLU A 579 11.38 21.07 19.44
C GLU A 579 10.99 22.36 18.69
N ASP A 580 11.90 23.35 18.64
CA ASP A 580 11.66 24.61 17.94
C ASP A 580 11.50 24.42 16.42
N ARG A 581 12.23 23.46 15.81
CA ARG A 581 12.16 23.20 14.37
C ARG A 581 10.91 22.40 14.01
N VAL A 582 10.54 21.43 14.82
CA VAL A 582 9.28 20.70 14.62
C VAL A 582 8.08 21.63 14.84
N ALA A 583 8.11 22.47 15.87
CA ALA A 583 7.09 23.49 16.08
C ALA A 583 7.01 24.49 14.91
N ALA A 584 8.14 24.81 14.26
CA ALA A 584 8.15 25.66 13.05
C ALA A 584 7.46 24.98 11.85
N VAL A 585 7.53 23.65 11.72
CA VAL A 585 6.73 22.91 10.74
C VAL A 585 5.25 23.07 11.04
N GLY A 586 4.84 22.94 12.31
CA GLY A 586 3.46 23.17 12.75
C GLY A 586 2.99 24.60 12.54
N ALA A 587 3.84 25.59 12.76
CA ALA A 587 3.52 26.99 12.49
C ALA A 587 3.24 27.25 11.00
N ASP A 588 3.94 26.57 10.09
CA ASP A 588 3.80 26.74 8.64
C ASP A 588 2.67 25.89 8.02
N MET A 589 2.29 24.77 8.65
CA MET A 589 1.41 23.74 8.05
C MET A 589 0.28 23.21 8.94
N GLY A 590 0.27 23.56 10.23
CA GLY A 590 -0.68 23.06 11.22
C GLY A 590 -0.26 21.77 11.93
N GLU A 591 -0.87 21.52 13.08
CA GLU A 591 -0.54 20.43 14.02
C GLU A 591 -0.60 19.03 13.39
N ARG A 592 -1.59 18.76 12.53
CA ARG A 592 -1.72 17.45 11.87
C ARG A 592 -0.55 17.15 10.94
N PHE A 593 0.00 18.17 10.28
CA PHE A 593 1.16 18.04 9.41
C PHE A 593 2.44 17.90 10.22
N GLU A 594 2.55 18.64 11.32
CA GLU A 594 3.64 18.52 12.30
C GLU A 594 3.74 17.10 12.86
N ASP A 595 2.65 16.55 13.40
CA ASP A 595 2.62 15.21 14.00
C ASP A 595 3.03 14.14 12.98
N ALA A 596 2.49 14.20 11.76
CA ALA A 596 2.87 13.30 10.67
C ALA A 596 4.37 13.41 10.33
N THR A 597 4.91 14.64 10.26
CA THR A 597 6.33 14.89 9.98
C THR A 597 7.23 14.36 11.10
N ARG A 598 6.89 14.65 12.36
CA ARG A 598 7.61 14.19 13.55
C ARG A 598 7.69 12.67 13.59
N LYS A 599 6.57 11.98 13.37
CA LYS A 599 6.52 10.50 13.37
C LYS A 599 7.35 9.88 12.25
N CYS A 600 7.35 10.48 11.05
CA CYS A 600 8.22 10.05 9.95
C CYS A 600 9.71 10.16 10.30
N LEU A 601 10.13 11.28 10.89
CA LEU A 601 11.53 11.53 11.28
C LEU A 601 11.96 10.70 12.51
N ALA A 602 11.07 10.55 13.48
CA ALA A 602 11.31 9.82 14.72
C ALA A 602 11.34 8.31 14.51
N GLY A 603 10.50 7.74 13.63
CA GLY A 603 10.53 6.31 13.34
C GLY A 603 10.30 5.42 14.57
N GLY A 604 10.85 4.20 14.57
CA GLY A 604 10.82 3.31 15.74
C GLY A 604 9.43 3.11 16.33
N LYS A 605 9.28 3.38 17.63
CA LYS A 605 8.01 3.22 18.37
C LYS A 605 6.87 4.06 17.82
N ASP A 606 7.16 5.23 17.26
CA ASP A 606 6.14 6.10 16.65
C ASP A 606 5.56 5.49 15.37
N LEU A 607 6.30 4.59 14.72
CA LEU A 607 5.83 3.76 13.61
C LEU A 607 5.40 2.36 14.06
N GLY A 608 5.28 2.14 15.37
CA GLY A 608 4.89 0.85 15.95
C GLY A 608 5.99 -0.22 15.98
N LEU A 609 7.25 0.16 15.77
CA LEU A 609 8.40 -0.76 15.78
C LEU A 609 9.10 -0.77 17.15
N ASN A 610 9.58 -1.93 17.56
CA ASN A 610 10.47 -2.12 18.72
C ASN A 610 11.91 -2.35 18.28
N ASP A 611 12.85 -2.21 19.21
CA ASP A 611 14.27 -2.46 18.95
C ASP A 611 14.48 -3.93 18.55
N GLY A 612 15.13 -4.14 17.39
CA GLY A 612 15.38 -5.47 16.84
C GLY A 612 14.22 -6.08 16.03
N ASP A 613 13.12 -5.35 15.83
CA ASP A 613 12.04 -5.81 14.95
C ASP A 613 12.54 -5.98 13.50
N ASP A 614 12.16 -7.10 12.89
CA ASP A 614 12.39 -7.38 11.48
C ASP A 614 11.15 -6.97 10.68
N GLU A 615 11.26 -5.85 9.97
CA GLU A 615 10.21 -5.27 9.13
C GLU A 615 9.77 -6.17 7.96
N THR A 616 10.50 -7.26 7.67
CA THR A 616 10.10 -8.25 6.66
C THR A 616 9.12 -9.29 7.19
N ARG A 617 9.01 -9.44 8.52
CA ARG A 617 8.04 -10.34 9.15
C ARG A 617 6.63 -9.77 9.03
N ASP A 618 5.69 -10.61 8.62
CA ASP A 618 4.29 -10.26 8.36
C ASP A 618 3.63 -9.40 9.45
N GLU A 619 3.72 -9.85 10.72
CA GLU A 619 3.12 -9.16 11.87
C GLU A 619 3.71 -7.75 12.08
N VAL A 620 5.01 -7.59 11.83
CA VAL A 620 5.72 -6.30 11.97
C VAL A 620 5.39 -5.39 10.78
N ALA A 621 5.42 -5.95 9.57
CA ALA A 621 5.13 -5.24 8.33
C ALA A 621 3.69 -4.71 8.30
N GLU A 622 2.73 -5.50 8.77
CA GLU A 622 1.32 -5.13 8.88
C GLU A 622 1.15 -3.98 9.88
N LYS A 623 1.74 -4.11 11.07
CA LYS A 623 1.69 -3.07 12.11
C LYS A 623 2.32 -1.76 11.63
N LEU A 624 3.47 -1.82 10.98
CA LEU A 624 4.14 -0.66 10.37
C LEU A 624 3.27 -0.01 9.30
N SER A 625 2.70 -0.81 8.39
CA SER A 625 1.83 -0.31 7.31
C SER A 625 0.58 0.38 7.87
N MET A 626 -0.06 -0.22 8.89
CA MET A 626 -1.23 0.35 9.55
C MET A 626 -0.87 1.66 10.24
N LYS A 627 0.22 1.69 11.00
CA LYS A 627 0.70 2.91 11.67
C LYS A 627 1.04 4.02 10.70
N PHE A 628 1.76 3.70 9.63
CA PHE A 628 2.08 4.68 8.60
C PHE A 628 0.81 5.24 7.93
N TYR A 629 -0.18 4.41 7.64
CA TYR A 629 -1.45 4.89 7.09
C TYR A 629 -2.20 5.80 8.07
N GLU A 630 -2.43 5.33 9.31
CA GLU A 630 -3.23 6.06 10.30
C GLU A 630 -2.60 7.37 10.73
N ASP A 631 -1.30 7.34 11.01
CA ASP A 631 -0.60 8.43 11.67
C ASP A 631 0.07 9.40 10.67
N VAL A 632 0.22 9.02 9.40
CA VAL A 632 0.80 9.89 8.36
C VAL A 632 -0.20 10.14 7.23
N VAL A 633 -0.55 9.11 6.45
CA VAL A 633 -1.35 9.30 5.22
C VAL A 633 -2.72 9.89 5.52
N LYS A 634 -3.48 9.27 6.43
CA LYS A 634 -4.81 9.71 6.85
C LYS A 634 -4.77 11.04 7.60
N ARG A 635 -3.69 11.31 8.36
CA ARG A 635 -3.50 12.60 9.05
C ARG A 635 -3.30 13.75 8.07
N LEU A 636 -2.49 13.54 7.04
CA LEU A 636 -2.26 14.51 5.97
C LEU A 636 -3.52 14.75 5.14
N GLU A 637 -4.30 13.70 4.83
CA GLU A 637 -5.61 13.83 4.18
C GLU A 637 -6.59 14.68 5.01
N GLY A 638 -6.53 14.53 6.33
CA GLY A 638 -7.36 15.27 7.27
C GLY A 638 -6.93 16.72 7.51
N VAL A 639 -5.88 17.25 6.90
CA VAL A 639 -5.50 18.66 7.11
C VAL A 639 -6.57 19.56 6.48
N VAL A 640 -7.28 20.31 7.33
CA VAL A 640 -8.27 21.31 6.90
C VAL A 640 -7.55 22.65 6.82
N VAL A 641 -7.44 23.21 5.61
CA VAL A 641 -6.73 24.48 5.32
C VAL A 641 -7.70 25.65 5.22
#